data_AF-A0A3S7J9K1-F1
#
_entry.id   AF-A0A3S7J9K1-F1
#
_cell.length_a   1.000
_cell.length_b   1.000
_cell.length_c   1.000
_cell.angle_alpha   90.00
_cell.angle_beta   90.00
_cell.angle_gamma   90.00
#
_symmetry.space_group_name_H-M   'P 1'
#
loop_
_entity.id
_entity.type
_entity.pdbx_description
1 polymer ?
#
loop_
_entity_poly.entity_id
_entity_poly.type
_entity_poly.pdbx_seq_one_letter_code
_entity_poly.pdbx_strand_id
1 'polypeptide(L)'
;MKIYNKLTFIKKKQRAITIGNFDGIHLGHKKILNTLYIEAKKRNLVSSVMTFYPHPKNYFSKKNNNFTISNLRDRIYGILETNIEEIIIKKFNESFYKISALEFIKDLIHKLNLKLLIIGKDFHFGYNREGNIHLLKSLAKKYDFEIIILDDFINAYKERISSSLLRKELINGNIDRAKYLIGNNIYISGHVVHGNKIGRQIGFPTININVPQNIAIKHGVYCVYIHNIYKFPIMGVANLGIRKTLGDNGKVLLEIYLLNNTVNVYGKIIRVEFLYRLRNEEKFCNMEELTIAIQHDVNNALEYFKKIMDYKNTLNLTETPFPMKGDLPNKEPIIIKKWEEENIYNILSELNKNKPKFLLHDGPPYANGDIHLGHAVNKILKDIILKHKRLLGFNACYIPGWDCHGMPIEIQIEKKYGKYLPTIELQKKAREYALEQIEKQKKEFKRLGVLGQWDDPYLTMNFQNESDEVKVLSKILEYGYVNRGLKPVNWCFDCKSALAEAEIEYKDKLDYAIYVAFKFSNNNSILKKFGINFKNQFYGAIAIWTTTPWTIPANQALIINANIKYSLLKVNSSYNNHDLLLIVAKDLVENYLKTLSLKGEILSSIQGKELLGEEFYHPLYGTDIIYNRTAKIFHGDFVNIDNGTGIVHSAPAFGIEDFECFKSNGFTDDEIINPIDENGFFVNSLPFFGNMKIWEANEKIIQFLKTNNTLLFYEKYNHSYMHCWRHKSPLIFRSTHQWFVNMDIIPKNSNKSLRENALSALNNVKFYPEWGKSRLYSMIFNRPDWTISRQRQWGVPIPFFIHKKNGQLHPNTISIIKLICKKIEQYGISAWQNIDIQELLGNEVNEYEKSKDTLDVWFDSGSTNITVLGGKELASLKNLTWPADLYLEGSDQHRGWFHSSLLIGCMLYKQAPYKALLTHGFVVDGNGKKMSKSIGNVILPKEITNKFGAEILRLWVATTDYSGELYISDEILKRVVESYRRIRNTIRFLLANVSDFDPISDALQNDQLLEIDKYALLITKNLQNEIIQYYNKYEFHNVISKLQNFCSEDLGSFYLDILKDRLYTTKSNGKIRRSAQTALYNIALILLKLMSPILSFTTEEAWQYLLNNNYKQSKTIFIENYHEMNISDNANILHKWNQIRIIRKNVQNKLEKSRMTGAIGSSLQAEVEIYAKSNEKILLDSIGEELRFVFIVSKVTIKETDNDLKIVITPSNGIKCERCWNFCNHNDLHKEHQKICNRCFENIFGAGEIRYFS
;
A
#
# COMPACT_ATOMS: atom_id res chain seq x y z
N MET A 1 36.25 -31.23 -0.12
CA MET A 1 36.41 -31.92 -1.42
C MET A 1 37.32 -33.14 -1.25
N LYS A 2 37.02 -34.28 -1.89
CA LYS A 2 37.84 -35.51 -1.87
C LYS A 2 38.64 -35.65 -3.17
N ILE A 3 39.88 -36.12 -3.09
CA ILE A 3 40.75 -36.34 -4.25
C ILE A 3 41.07 -37.83 -4.35
N TYR A 4 40.79 -38.44 -5.50
CA TYR A 4 41.05 -39.86 -5.76
C TYR A 4 42.09 -40.03 -6.88
N ASN A 5 43.07 -40.90 -6.67
CA ASN A 5 44.10 -41.26 -7.67
C ASN A 5 43.96 -42.71 -8.19
N LYS A 6 43.05 -43.51 -7.60
CA LYS A 6 42.66 -44.85 -8.06
C LYS A 6 41.14 -44.99 -7.97
N LEU A 7 40.54 -45.59 -9.00
CA LEU A 7 39.09 -45.78 -9.10
C LEU A 7 38.54 -46.73 -8.02
N THR A 8 39.36 -47.64 -7.49
CA THR A 8 38.99 -48.63 -6.46
C THR A 8 38.65 -48.03 -5.10
N PHE A 9 39.05 -46.78 -4.82
CA PHE A 9 38.79 -46.11 -3.54
C PHE A 9 37.50 -45.26 -3.54
N ILE A 10 36.77 -45.27 -4.64
CA ILE A 10 35.60 -44.40 -4.83
C ILE A 10 34.34 -45.13 -4.35
N LYS A 11 33.60 -44.52 -3.40
CA LYS A 11 32.33 -45.08 -2.90
C LYS A 11 31.29 -45.18 -4.03
N LYS A 12 30.46 -46.23 -4.03
CA LYS A 12 29.30 -46.38 -4.94
C LYS A 12 28.21 -45.34 -4.64
N LYS A 13 28.37 -44.12 -5.15
CA LYS A 13 27.38 -43.03 -5.15
C LYS A 13 27.10 -42.61 -6.59
N GLN A 14 25.89 -42.16 -6.89
CA GLN A 14 25.55 -41.63 -8.21
C GLN A 14 26.23 -40.27 -8.44
N ARG A 15 26.78 -40.07 -9.64
CA ARG A 15 27.63 -38.91 -9.94
C ARG A 15 27.15 -38.12 -11.14
N ALA A 16 27.29 -36.80 -11.01
CA ALA A 16 27.43 -35.91 -12.15
C ALA A 16 28.94 -35.72 -12.40
N ILE A 17 29.40 -35.92 -13.63
CA ILE A 17 30.82 -35.89 -13.99
C ILE A 17 31.08 -34.83 -15.06
N THR A 18 32.18 -34.08 -14.93
CA THR A 18 32.80 -33.39 -16.07
C THR A 18 34.21 -33.92 -16.30
N ILE A 19 34.66 -33.95 -17.55
CA ILE A 19 35.92 -34.56 -17.96
C ILE A 19 36.74 -33.56 -18.76
N GLY A 20 37.99 -33.36 -18.37
CA GLY A 20 38.87 -32.43 -19.06
C GLY A 20 40.31 -32.49 -18.57
N ASN A 21 41.24 -32.01 -19.40
CA ASN A 21 42.64 -31.89 -18.99
C ASN A 21 42.87 -30.76 -17.98
N PHE A 22 42.02 -29.73 -18.01
CA PHE A 22 42.05 -28.58 -17.10
C PHE A 22 43.46 -28.02 -16.87
N ASP A 23 44.24 -27.84 -17.93
CA ASP A 23 45.65 -27.42 -17.88
C ASP A 23 45.86 -26.01 -17.30
N GLY A 24 44.79 -25.20 -17.27
CA GLY A 24 44.57 -24.06 -16.38
C GLY A 24 43.06 -23.82 -16.19
N ILE A 25 42.62 -23.35 -15.02
CA ILE A 25 41.18 -23.15 -14.71
C ILE A 25 40.71 -21.77 -15.14
N HIS A 26 40.42 -21.59 -16.43
CA HIS A 26 39.95 -20.32 -16.97
C HIS A 26 38.44 -20.09 -16.80
N LEU A 27 37.93 -18.88 -17.12
CA LEU A 27 36.51 -18.53 -16.97
C LEU A 27 35.56 -19.53 -17.66
N GLY A 28 35.91 -20.00 -18.86
CA GLY A 28 35.19 -21.09 -19.54
C GLY A 28 35.13 -22.41 -18.73
N HIS A 29 36.23 -22.83 -18.09
CA HIS A 29 36.21 -23.99 -17.19
C HIS A 29 35.37 -23.71 -15.94
N LYS A 30 35.45 -22.52 -15.35
CA LYS A 30 34.63 -22.13 -14.18
C LYS A 30 33.13 -22.22 -14.50
N LYS A 31 32.70 -21.83 -15.70
CA LYS A 31 31.30 -22.02 -16.15
C LYS A 31 30.91 -23.50 -16.14
N ILE A 32 31.74 -24.38 -16.72
CA ILE A 32 31.48 -25.83 -16.72
C ILE A 32 31.41 -26.39 -15.30
N LEU A 33 32.34 -26.01 -14.42
CA LEU A 33 32.38 -26.46 -13.02
C LEU A 33 31.18 -25.95 -12.21
N ASN A 34 30.77 -24.70 -12.40
CA ASN A 34 29.59 -24.14 -11.74
C ASN A 34 28.31 -24.82 -12.21
N THR A 35 28.16 -25.07 -13.52
CA THR A 35 27.03 -25.83 -14.05
C THR A 35 27.02 -27.26 -13.50
N LEU A 36 28.18 -27.91 -13.40
CA LEU A 36 28.31 -29.22 -12.77
C LEU A 36 27.80 -29.23 -11.34
N TYR A 37 28.22 -28.27 -10.52
CA TYR A 37 27.75 -28.15 -9.15
C TYR A 37 26.23 -27.92 -9.06
N ILE A 38 25.70 -26.97 -9.83
CA ILE A 38 24.27 -26.63 -9.82
C ILE A 38 23.41 -27.83 -10.24
N GLU A 39 23.76 -28.48 -11.35
CA GLU A 39 22.97 -29.59 -11.89
C GLU A 39 23.11 -30.86 -11.06
N ALA A 40 24.27 -31.08 -10.43
CA ALA A 40 24.45 -32.15 -9.46
C ALA A 40 23.59 -31.92 -8.21
N LYS A 41 23.60 -30.70 -7.65
CA LYS A 41 22.81 -30.35 -6.46
C LYS A 41 21.30 -30.47 -6.71
N LYS A 42 20.81 -30.02 -7.87
CA LYS A 42 19.40 -30.18 -8.28
C LYS A 42 18.95 -31.63 -8.31
N ARG A 43 19.85 -32.56 -8.67
CA ARG A 43 19.56 -34.00 -8.84
C ARG A 43 20.04 -34.86 -7.67
N ASN A 44 20.53 -34.25 -6.58
CA ASN A 44 21.14 -34.95 -5.46
C ASN A 44 22.27 -35.93 -5.86
N LEU A 45 23.05 -35.55 -6.87
CA LEU A 45 24.21 -36.30 -7.36
C LEU A 45 25.50 -35.73 -6.77
N VAL A 46 26.55 -36.56 -6.66
CA VAL A 46 27.87 -36.09 -6.25
C VAL A 46 28.58 -35.42 -7.43
N SER A 47 28.94 -34.15 -7.27
CA SER A 47 29.65 -33.36 -8.28
C SER A 47 31.12 -33.80 -8.38
N SER A 48 31.52 -34.34 -9.54
CA SER A 48 32.83 -34.98 -9.72
C SER A 48 33.57 -34.48 -10.95
N VAL A 49 34.84 -34.10 -10.81
CA VAL A 49 35.70 -33.67 -11.92
C VAL A 49 36.74 -34.73 -12.22
N MET A 50 36.80 -35.22 -13.45
CA MET A 50 37.84 -36.14 -13.90
C MET A 50 38.91 -35.41 -14.73
N THR A 51 40.16 -35.52 -14.28
CA THR A 51 41.33 -34.93 -14.94
C THR A 51 42.47 -35.93 -15.09
N PHE A 52 43.47 -35.59 -15.91
CA PHE A 52 44.52 -36.52 -16.35
C PHE A 52 45.92 -36.04 -15.96
N TYR A 53 46.73 -36.96 -15.44
CA TYR A 53 48.13 -36.69 -15.11
C TYR A 53 49.08 -37.86 -15.49
N PRO A 54 50.22 -37.61 -16.18
CA PRO A 54 50.60 -36.34 -16.79
C PRO A 54 49.60 -35.91 -17.88
N HIS A 55 49.68 -34.65 -18.31
CA HIS A 55 48.79 -34.14 -19.36
C HIS A 55 48.98 -34.96 -20.66
N PRO A 56 47.92 -35.35 -21.39
CA PRO A 56 48.03 -36.22 -22.57
C PRO A 56 49.04 -35.73 -23.62
N LYS A 57 49.08 -34.42 -23.92
CA LYS A 57 50.08 -33.85 -24.83
C LYS A 57 51.54 -34.01 -24.37
N ASN A 58 51.80 -34.09 -23.06
CA ASN A 58 53.16 -34.34 -22.55
C ASN A 58 53.61 -35.78 -22.81
N TYR A 59 52.67 -36.71 -23.05
CA TYR A 59 52.98 -38.08 -23.45
C TYR A 59 53.42 -38.17 -24.92
N PHE A 60 52.72 -37.47 -25.83
CA PHE A 60 52.99 -37.52 -27.28
C PHE A 60 54.12 -36.61 -27.76
N SER A 61 54.36 -35.48 -27.09
CA SER A 61 55.34 -34.48 -27.51
C SER A 61 56.42 -34.30 -26.45
N LYS A 62 57.61 -34.88 -26.69
CA LYS A 62 58.85 -34.52 -25.95
C LYS A 62 59.52 -33.24 -26.48
N LYS A 63 59.08 -32.67 -27.62
CA LYS A 63 59.75 -31.56 -28.34
C LYS A 63 59.22 -30.15 -28.05
N ASN A 64 58.02 -29.96 -27.50
CA ASN A 64 57.46 -28.61 -27.27
C ASN A 64 57.90 -28.00 -25.95
N ASN A 65 58.78 -27.00 -26.03
CA ASN A 65 59.04 -26.04 -24.96
C ASN A 65 57.76 -25.18 -24.75
N ASN A 66 57.37 -24.95 -23.49
CA ASN A 66 56.29 -24.04 -23.06
C ASN A 66 54.83 -24.44 -23.38
N PHE A 67 54.42 -25.65 -22.98
CA PHE A 67 53.06 -26.16 -23.18
C PHE A 67 52.13 -26.07 -21.94
N THR A 68 52.63 -26.31 -20.74
CA THR A 68 51.85 -26.45 -19.49
C THR A 68 51.51 -25.07 -18.90
N ILE A 69 50.22 -24.74 -18.71
CA ILE A 69 49.82 -23.45 -18.07
C ILE A 69 50.06 -23.48 -16.56
N SER A 70 49.72 -24.58 -15.89
CA SER A 70 49.87 -24.74 -14.44
C SER A 70 50.26 -26.18 -14.06
N ASN A 71 50.96 -26.36 -12.94
CA ASN A 71 51.27 -27.71 -12.43
C ASN A 71 49.99 -28.38 -11.87
N LEU A 72 50.07 -29.67 -11.56
CA LEU A 72 48.91 -30.42 -11.07
C LEU A 72 48.31 -29.83 -9.78
N ARG A 73 49.15 -29.35 -8.87
CA ARG A 73 48.72 -28.79 -7.58
C ARG A 73 47.90 -27.51 -7.78
N ASP A 74 48.35 -26.62 -8.65
CA ASP A 74 47.63 -25.37 -8.96
C ASP A 74 46.30 -25.64 -9.69
N ARG A 75 46.22 -26.67 -10.52
CA ARG A 75 44.95 -27.13 -11.12
C ARG A 75 43.96 -27.59 -10.06
N ILE A 76 44.44 -28.38 -9.10
CA ILE A 76 43.63 -28.85 -7.97
C ILE A 76 43.15 -27.66 -7.13
N TYR A 77 44.02 -26.68 -6.84
CA TYR A 77 43.61 -25.45 -6.15
C TYR A 77 42.54 -24.66 -6.93
N GLY A 78 42.70 -24.51 -8.24
CA GLY A 78 41.70 -23.82 -9.06
C GLY A 78 40.34 -24.53 -9.11
N ILE A 79 40.30 -25.86 -8.97
CA ILE A 79 39.05 -26.61 -8.84
C ILE A 79 38.50 -26.53 -7.40
N LEU A 80 39.37 -26.55 -6.38
CA LEU A 80 38.99 -26.38 -4.97
C LEU A 80 38.29 -25.04 -4.68
N GLU A 81 38.64 -23.99 -5.44
CA GLU A 81 37.97 -22.68 -5.38
C GLU A 81 36.52 -22.72 -5.91
N THR A 82 36.07 -23.87 -6.42
CA THR A 82 34.67 -24.12 -6.82
C THR A 82 33.98 -25.06 -5.83
N ASN A 83 32.65 -25.09 -5.80
CA ASN A 83 31.86 -25.91 -4.88
C ASN A 83 31.82 -27.41 -5.23
N ILE A 84 32.81 -27.92 -5.98
CA ILE A 84 32.87 -29.32 -6.41
C ILE A 84 33.24 -30.25 -5.23
N GLU A 85 32.61 -31.41 -5.19
CA GLU A 85 32.78 -32.35 -4.08
C GLU A 85 33.95 -33.33 -4.27
N GLU A 86 34.19 -33.82 -5.49
CA GLU A 86 35.21 -34.84 -5.79
C GLU A 86 36.09 -34.49 -7.02
N ILE A 87 37.39 -34.76 -6.93
CA ILE A 87 38.32 -34.77 -8.08
C ILE A 87 38.88 -36.18 -8.26
N ILE A 88 38.86 -36.66 -9.50
CA ILE A 88 39.38 -37.95 -9.93
C ILE A 88 40.57 -37.70 -10.86
N ILE A 89 41.77 -38.01 -10.39
CA ILE A 89 43.01 -37.86 -11.16
C ILE A 89 43.35 -39.21 -11.78
N LYS A 90 43.11 -39.35 -13.08
CA LYS A 90 43.42 -40.56 -13.84
C LYS A 90 44.85 -40.50 -14.38
N LYS A 91 45.65 -41.51 -14.07
CA LYS A 91 47.00 -41.65 -14.63
C LYS A 91 46.91 -41.86 -16.14
N PHE A 92 47.51 -40.97 -16.93
CA PHE A 92 47.57 -41.10 -18.38
C PHE A 92 48.84 -41.90 -18.75
N ASN A 93 48.67 -43.10 -19.29
CA ASN A 93 49.73 -44.02 -19.68
C ASN A 93 49.32 -44.81 -20.94
N GLU A 94 50.19 -45.65 -21.47
CA GLU A 94 49.93 -46.42 -22.68
C GLU A 94 48.66 -47.28 -22.57
N SER A 95 48.45 -47.96 -21.44
CA SER A 95 47.26 -48.77 -21.21
C SER A 95 45.97 -47.94 -21.24
N PHE A 96 45.98 -46.73 -20.67
CA PHE A 96 44.81 -45.86 -20.66
C PHE A 96 44.57 -45.20 -22.03
N TYR A 97 45.65 -44.87 -22.75
CA TYR A 97 45.56 -44.31 -24.09
C TYR A 97 44.90 -45.28 -25.08
N LYS A 98 45.20 -46.59 -24.99
CA LYS A 98 44.67 -47.65 -25.87
C LYS A 98 43.18 -48.01 -25.61
N ILE A 99 42.52 -47.42 -24.61
CA ILE A 99 41.11 -47.71 -24.30
C ILE A 99 40.19 -47.15 -25.39
N SER A 100 39.30 -47.99 -25.91
CA SER A 100 38.29 -47.56 -26.89
C SER A 100 37.27 -46.59 -26.30
N ALA A 101 36.59 -45.80 -27.12
CA ALA A 101 35.55 -44.89 -26.70
C ALA A 101 34.42 -45.60 -25.93
N LEU A 102 34.02 -46.79 -26.39
CA LEU A 102 32.98 -47.59 -25.74
C LEU A 102 33.41 -48.07 -24.35
N GLU A 103 34.63 -48.61 -24.24
CA GLU A 103 35.18 -49.11 -22.98
C GLU A 103 35.38 -47.97 -21.97
N PHE A 104 35.80 -46.80 -22.43
CA PHE A 104 35.92 -45.61 -21.58
C PHE A 104 34.58 -45.20 -20.94
N ILE A 105 33.49 -45.18 -21.71
CA ILE A 105 32.16 -44.84 -21.17
C ILE A 105 31.64 -45.94 -20.23
N LYS A 106 31.85 -47.22 -20.57
CA LYS A 106 31.54 -48.34 -19.66
C LYS A 106 32.26 -48.20 -18.32
N ASP A 107 33.52 -47.77 -18.33
CA ASP A 107 34.28 -47.50 -17.10
C ASP A 107 33.64 -46.39 -16.26
N LEU A 108 33.17 -45.30 -16.87
CA LEU A 108 32.47 -44.22 -16.14
C LEU A 108 31.14 -44.72 -15.53
N ILE A 109 30.39 -45.53 -16.26
CA ILE A 109 29.10 -46.05 -15.77
C ILE A 109 29.34 -47.06 -14.64
N HIS A 110 30.13 -48.10 -14.88
CA HIS A 110 30.26 -49.20 -13.93
C HIS A 110 31.18 -48.88 -12.75
N LYS A 111 32.28 -48.16 -12.99
CA LYS A 111 33.27 -47.87 -11.92
C LYS A 111 32.96 -46.56 -11.19
N LEU A 112 32.32 -45.58 -11.85
CA LEU A 112 32.01 -44.27 -11.24
C LEU A 112 30.52 -44.02 -11.00
N ASN A 113 29.62 -44.88 -11.47
CA ASN A 113 28.17 -44.73 -11.33
C ASN A 113 27.68 -43.38 -11.89
N LEU A 114 28.05 -43.14 -13.15
CA LEU A 114 27.69 -41.96 -13.93
C LEU A 114 26.16 -41.88 -14.14
N LYS A 115 25.57 -40.72 -13.81
CA LYS A 115 24.17 -40.39 -14.11
C LYS A 115 24.00 -39.13 -14.95
N LEU A 116 24.93 -38.19 -14.85
CA LEU A 116 24.93 -36.97 -15.65
C LEU A 116 26.35 -36.65 -16.11
N LEU A 117 26.55 -36.39 -17.40
CA LEU A 117 27.83 -35.99 -17.97
C LEU A 117 27.75 -34.56 -18.52
N ILE A 118 28.60 -33.66 -18.04
CA ILE A 118 28.64 -32.27 -18.51
C ILE A 118 29.95 -32.00 -19.23
N ILE A 119 29.87 -31.61 -20.50
CA ILE A 119 31.01 -31.44 -21.39
C ILE A 119 30.86 -30.21 -22.29
N GLY A 120 31.97 -29.73 -22.84
CA GLY A 120 31.95 -28.70 -23.89
C GLY A 120 31.69 -29.29 -25.28
N LYS A 121 31.29 -28.43 -26.22
CA LYS A 121 30.98 -28.81 -27.63
C LYS A 121 32.12 -29.45 -28.44
N ASP A 122 33.38 -29.28 -28.02
CA ASP A 122 34.56 -29.84 -28.70
C ASP A 122 35.10 -31.13 -28.05
N PHE A 123 34.30 -31.78 -27.19
CA PHE A 123 34.72 -32.95 -26.44
C PHE A 123 34.94 -34.19 -27.32
N HIS A 124 36.11 -34.81 -27.17
CA HIS A 124 36.48 -36.06 -27.83
C HIS A 124 37.12 -37.01 -26.82
N PHE A 125 36.94 -38.32 -27.00
CA PHE A 125 37.40 -39.36 -26.08
C PHE A 125 37.70 -40.68 -26.81
N GLY A 126 38.33 -41.64 -26.11
CA GLY A 126 38.73 -42.93 -26.68
C GLY A 126 40.03 -42.89 -27.48
N TYR A 127 40.51 -44.08 -27.85
CA TYR A 127 41.71 -44.27 -28.66
C TYR A 127 41.63 -43.47 -29.97
N ASN A 128 42.70 -42.74 -30.30
CA ASN A 128 42.77 -41.85 -31.46
C ASN A 128 41.59 -40.85 -31.62
N ARG A 129 40.95 -40.46 -30.50
CA ARG A 129 39.79 -39.52 -30.50
C ARG A 129 38.60 -40.03 -31.32
N GLU A 130 38.44 -41.34 -31.43
CA GLU A 130 37.33 -41.97 -32.19
C GLU A 130 35.94 -41.59 -31.64
N GLY A 131 35.84 -41.27 -30.34
CA GLY A 131 34.61 -40.83 -29.70
C GLY A 131 34.37 -39.34 -29.84
N ASN A 132 33.18 -38.99 -30.32
CA ASN A 132 32.68 -37.61 -30.47
C ASN A 132 31.30 -37.45 -29.80
N ILE A 133 30.73 -36.24 -29.86
CA ILE A 133 29.42 -35.93 -29.26
C ILE A 133 28.28 -36.80 -29.84
N HIS A 134 28.32 -37.12 -31.12
CA HIS A 134 27.29 -37.94 -31.76
C HIS A 134 27.29 -39.37 -31.18
N LEU A 135 28.48 -39.99 -31.08
CA LEU A 135 28.64 -41.28 -30.42
C LEU A 135 28.25 -41.20 -28.94
N LEU A 136 28.60 -40.12 -28.25
CA LEU A 136 28.25 -39.95 -26.84
C LEU A 136 26.74 -39.90 -26.63
N LYS A 137 25.99 -39.17 -27.48
CA LYS A 137 24.51 -39.12 -27.44
C LYS A 137 23.87 -40.49 -27.67
N SER A 138 24.42 -41.32 -28.57
CA SER A 138 23.90 -42.68 -28.78
C SER A 138 24.19 -43.59 -27.58
N LEU A 139 25.37 -43.47 -26.97
CA LEU A 139 25.73 -44.20 -25.74
C LEU A 139 24.88 -43.75 -24.54
N ALA A 140 24.53 -42.47 -24.43
CA ALA A 140 23.65 -41.92 -23.39
C ALA A 140 22.29 -42.61 -23.38
N LYS A 141 21.67 -42.75 -24.57
CA LYS A 141 20.39 -43.45 -24.74
C LYS A 141 20.52 -44.94 -24.42
N LYS A 142 21.63 -45.56 -24.83
CA LYS A 142 21.85 -47.01 -24.63
C LYS A 142 22.10 -47.38 -23.17
N TYR A 143 22.76 -46.53 -22.39
CA TYR A 143 23.21 -46.84 -21.03
C TYR A 143 22.55 -45.99 -19.93
N ASP A 144 21.47 -45.27 -20.27
CA ASP A 144 20.63 -44.51 -19.33
C ASP A 144 21.41 -43.50 -18.46
N PHE A 145 22.08 -42.54 -19.12
CA PHE A 145 22.66 -41.37 -18.46
C PHE A 145 22.39 -40.09 -19.27
N GLU A 146 22.27 -38.96 -18.56
CA GLU A 146 22.02 -37.65 -19.16
C GLU A 146 23.33 -36.99 -19.64
N ILE A 147 23.24 -36.13 -20.66
CA ILE A 147 24.36 -35.31 -21.12
C ILE A 147 23.92 -33.85 -21.24
N ILE A 148 24.71 -32.94 -20.68
CA ILE A 148 24.59 -31.50 -20.90
C ILE A 148 25.82 -31.03 -21.69
N ILE A 149 25.58 -30.42 -22.85
CA ILE A 149 26.62 -29.86 -23.71
C ILE A 149 26.59 -28.35 -23.55
N LEU A 150 27.71 -27.78 -23.17
CA LEU A 150 27.85 -26.33 -22.96
C LEU A 150 28.51 -25.66 -24.16
N ASP A 151 27.94 -24.53 -24.56
CA ASP A 151 28.53 -23.62 -25.52
C ASP A 151 29.80 -22.96 -24.97
N ASP A 152 30.65 -22.52 -25.89
CA ASP A 152 31.84 -21.76 -25.57
C ASP A 152 31.52 -20.53 -24.70
N PHE A 153 32.41 -20.25 -23.75
CA PHE A 153 32.35 -19.00 -23.02
C PHE A 153 32.93 -17.87 -23.86
N ILE A 154 32.07 -16.92 -24.21
CA ILE A 154 32.41 -15.71 -24.95
C ILE A 154 32.38 -14.54 -23.97
N ASN A 155 33.44 -13.74 -23.94
CA ASN A 155 33.53 -12.57 -23.05
C ASN A 155 32.78 -11.35 -23.64
N ALA A 156 32.76 -10.23 -22.90
CA ALA A 156 32.14 -8.97 -23.34
C ALA A 156 32.72 -8.41 -24.65
N TYR A 157 33.93 -8.85 -25.05
CA TYR A 157 34.61 -8.46 -26.29
C TYR A 157 34.34 -9.43 -27.46
N LYS A 158 33.36 -10.34 -27.33
CA LYS A 158 33.05 -11.39 -28.31
C LYS A 158 34.19 -12.37 -28.58
N GLU A 159 35.16 -12.50 -27.67
CA GLU A 159 36.26 -13.45 -27.80
C GLU A 159 35.97 -14.77 -27.06
N ARG A 160 36.29 -15.89 -27.71
CA ARG A 160 36.22 -17.23 -27.10
C ARG A 160 37.35 -17.43 -26.09
N ILE A 161 37.02 -17.60 -24.81
CA ILE A 161 38.01 -17.94 -23.77
C ILE A 161 38.34 -19.44 -23.84
N SER A 162 39.62 -19.77 -24.02
CA SER A 162 40.13 -21.15 -24.10
C SER A 162 41.52 -21.28 -23.48
N SER A 163 41.93 -22.50 -23.13
CA SER A 163 43.31 -22.80 -22.72
C SER A 163 44.35 -22.38 -23.78
N SER A 164 44.01 -22.45 -25.06
CA SER A 164 44.91 -22.00 -26.14
C SER A 164 45.15 -20.50 -26.10
N LEU A 165 44.09 -19.70 -25.90
CA LEU A 165 44.20 -18.25 -25.76
C LEU A 165 44.98 -17.86 -24.50
N LEU A 166 44.65 -18.46 -23.35
CA LEU A 166 45.37 -18.21 -22.10
C LEU A 166 46.86 -18.55 -22.23
N ARG A 167 47.19 -19.68 -22.87
CA ARG A 167 48.58 -20.07 -23.12
C ARG A 167 49.31 -19.05 -24.00
N LYS A 168 48.66 -18.55 -25.06
CA LYS A 168 49.23 -17.53 -25.96
C LYS A 168 49.61 -16.26 -25.18
N GLU A 169 48.71 -15.77 -24.32
CA GLU A 169 48.97 -14.56 -23.52
C GLU A 169 50.11 -14.76 -22.51
N LEU A 170 50.18 -15.92 -21.86
CA LEU A 170 51.27 -16.26 -20.94
C LEU A 170 52.62 -16.38 -21.66
N ILE A 171 52.66 -16.96 -22.86
CA ILE A 171 53.87 -17.06 -23.69
C ILE A 171 54.32 -15.69 -24.19
N ASN A 172 53.38 -14.76 -24.42
CA ASN A 172 53.68 -13.38 -24.80
C ASN A 172 54.15 -12.52 -23.61
N GLY A 173 53.87 -12.96 -22.37
CA GLY A 173 54.22 -12.25 -21.13
C GLY A 173 53.13 -11.29 -20.64
N ASN A 174 51.91 -11.38 -21.17
CA ASN A 174 50.78 -10.49 -20.87
C ASN A 174 50.04 -10.97 -19.61
N ILE A 175 50.61 -10.73 -18.43
CA ILE A 175 50.06 -11.22 -17.14
C ILE A 175 48.65 -10.67 -16.85
N ASP A 176 48.40 -9.38 -17.10
CA ASP A 176 47.08 -8.79 -16.82
C ASP A 176 45.98 -9.38 -17.71
N ARG A 177 46.28 -9.61 -18.99
CA ARG A 177 45.34 -10.27 -19.89
C ARG A 177 45.11 -11.73 -19.48
N ALA A 178 46.16 -12.43 -19.05
CA ALA A 178 46.03 -13.79 -18.53
C ALA A 178 45.16 -13.86 -17.26
N LYS A 179 45.31 -12.90 -16.33
CA LYS A 179 44.45 -12.75 -15.14
C LYS A 179 42.98 -12.53 -15.50
N TYR A 180 42.73 -11.67 -16.49
CA TYR A 180 41.37 -11.45 -17.00
C TYR A 180 40.76 -12.75 -17.57
N LEU A 181 41.51 -13.49 -18.38
CA LEU A 181 41.04 -14.75 -18.99
C LEU A 181 40.78 -15.85 -17.96
N ILE A 182 41.57 -15.89 -16.87
CA ILE A 182 41.41 -16.89 -15.82
C ILE A 182 40.34 -16.50 -14.78
N GLY A 183 40.08 -15.19 -14.62
CA GLY A 183 39.19 -14.65 -13.59
C GLY A 183 39.71 -14.87 -12.18
N ASN A 184 41.03 -14.92 -12.01
CA ASN A 184 41.77 -15.00 -10.75
C ASN A 184 43.25 -14.61 -11.01
N ASN A 185 44.13 -14.71 -10.01
CA ASN A 185 45.56 -14.51 -10.18
C ASN A 185 46.27 -15.74 -10.76
N ILE A 186 47.44 -15.52 -11.34
CA ILE A 186 48.29 -16.57 -11.92
C ILE A 186 49.23 -17.10 -10.85
N TYR A 187 49.21 -18.40 -10.61
CA TYR A 187 49.96 -19.04 -9.53
C TYR A 187 50.92 -20.12 -10.04
N ILE A 188 52.06 -20.26 -9.37
CA ILE A 188 52.93 -21.43 -9.42
C ILE A 188 53.23 -21.88 -7.99
N SER A 189 52.79 -23.09 -7.64
CA SER A 189 53.13 -23.75 -6.38
C SER A 189 54.29 -24.72 -6.52
N GLY A 190 55.19 -24.80 -5.53
CA GLY A 190 56.24 -25.82 -5.53
C GLY A 190 57.02 -25.93 -4.23
N HIS A 191 57.85 -26.96 -4.14
CA HIS A 191 58.75 -27.15 -3.00
C HIS A 191 59.96 -26.23 -3.15
N VAL A 192 60.33 -25.61 -2.03
CA VAL A 192 61.56 -24.84 -1.94
C VAL A 192 62.76 -25.79 -1.94
N VAL A 193 63.68 -25.61 -2.89
CA VAL A 193 64.91 -26.40 -3.06
C VAL A 193 66.16 -25.58 -2.78
N HIS A 194 67.27 -26.27 -2.47
CA HIS A 194 68.58 -25.62 -2.36
C HIS A 194 69.10 -25.24 -3.75
N GLY A 195 69.50 -23.98 -3.91
CA GLY A 195 70.24 -23.50 -5.09
C GLY A 195 71.74 -23.38 -4.83
N ASN A 196 72.50 -22.88 -5.81
CA ASN A 196 73.97 -22.78 -5.78
C ASN A 196 74.51 -21.72 -4.79
N LYS A 197 73.65 -21.10 -3.95
CA LYS A 197 73.96 -20.07 -2.96
C LYS A 197 74.63 -18.78 -3.49
N ILE A 198 74.73 -18.61 -4.80
CA ILE A 198 75.35 -17.45 -5.47
C ILE A 198 74.67 -16.12 -5.10
N GLY A 199 73.33 -16.08 -5.07
CA GLY A 199 72.59 -14.88 -4.66
C GLY A 199 72.99 -14.37 -3.27
N ARG A 200 73.37 -15.27 -2.36
CA ARG A 200 73.86 -14.89 -1.01
C ARG A 200 75.25 -14.25 -1.05
N GLN A 201 76.08 -14.55 -2.05
CA GLN A 201 77.42 -13.96 -2.22
C GLN A 201 77.35 -12.53 -2.77
N ILE A 202 76.30 -12.20 -3.54
CA ILE A 202 76.08 -10.87 -4.15
C ILE A 202 75.01 -10.02 -3.43
N GLY A 203 74.59 -10.41 -2.23
CA GLY A 203 73.66 -9.63 -1.39
C GLY A 203 72.16 -9.86 -1.61
N PHE A 204 71.75 -10.76 -2.52
CA PHE A 204 70.35 -11.07 -2.84
C PHE A 204 70.02 -12.56 -2.63
N PRO A 205 69.81 -13.04 -1.38
CA PRO A 205 69.46 -14.44 -1.13
C PRO A 205 68.12 -14.83 -1.78
N THR A 206 68.14 -15.83 -2.67
CA THR A 206 66.95 -16.30 -3.39
C THR A 206 66.43 -17.66 -2.92
N ILE A 207 65.11 -17.81 -2.93
CA ILE A 207 64.36 -19.05 -2.76
C ILE A 207 64.16 -19.66 -4.15
N ASN A 208 64.51 -20.94 -4.31
CA ASN A 208 64.37 -21.62 -5.60
C ASN A 208 63.19 -22.58 -5.56
N ILE A 209 62.34 -22.54 -6.59
CA ILE A 209 61.25 -23.49 -6.79
C ILE A 209 61.46 -24.21 -8.12
N ASN A 210 61.35 -25.55 -8.09
CA ASN A 210 61.27 -26.35 -9.30
C ASN A 210 59.93 -26.13 -10.01
N VAL A 211 59.99 -25.72 -11.28
CA VAL A 211 58.82 -25.55 -12.14
C VAL A 211 58.79 -26.61 -13.25
N PRO A 212 57.62 -26.91 -13.84
CA PRO A 212 57.56 -27.74 -15.03
C PRO A 212 58.44 -27.17 -16.13
N GLN A 213 59.30 -28.00 -16.74
CA GLN A 213 60.23 -27.57 -17.80
C GLN A 213 59.53 -26.97 -19.02
N ASN A 214 58.25 -27.29 -19.21
CA ASN A 214 57.42 -26.79 -20.29
C ASN A 214 56.37 -25.79 -19.79
N ILE A 215 56.63 -24.99 -18.75
CA ILE A 215 55.68 -23.97 -18.26
C ILE A 215 55.43 -22.89 -19.33
N ALA A 216 54.17 -22.46 -19.51
CA ALA A 216 53.78 -21.53 -20.57
C ALA A 216 54.02 -20.05 -20.23
N ILE A 217 54.50 -19.74 -19.02
CA ILE A 217 54.80 -18.38 -18.60
C ILE A 217 56.14 -17.97 -19.23
N LYS A 218 56.15 -16.83 -19.95
CA LYS A 218 57.35 -16.29 -20.60
C LYS A 218 58.49 -16.12 -19.59
N HIS A 219 59.72 -16.47 -19.96
CA HIS A 219 60.87 -16.22 -19.09
C HIS A 219 61.08 -14.72 -18.85
N GLY A 220 61.55 -14.37 -17.67
CA GLY A 220 61.81 -12.98 -17.26
C GLY A 220 61.66 -12.74 -15.77
N VAL A 221 61.72 -11.46 -15.41
CA VAL A 221 61.65 -10.99 -14.03
C VAL A 221 60.26 -10.42 -13.74
N TYR A 222 59.68 -10.77 -12.59
CA TYR A 222 58.30 -10.49 -12.22
C TYR A 222 58.17 -9.94 -10.80
N CYS A 223 57.23 -9.03 -10.58
CA CYS A 223 56.69 -8.73 -9.26
C CYS A 223 55.78 -9.89 -8.81
N VAL A 224 55.97 -10.38 -7.60
CA VAL A 224 55.22 -11.53 -7.09
C VAL A 224 54.76 -11.38 -5.64
N TYR A 225 53.66 -12.04 -5.29
CA TYR A 225 53.31 -12.35 -3.91
C TYR A 225 53.63 -13.81 -3.59
N ILE A 226 54.17 -14.07 -2.39
CA ILE A 226 54.48 -15.41 -1.91
C ILE A 226 53.51 -15.77 -0.79
N HIS A 227 52.70 -16.80 -1.04
CA HIS A 227 51.69 -17.33 -0.12
C HIS A 227 52.19 -18.59 0.59
N ASN A 228 51.47 -18.98 1.65
CA ASN A 228 51.73 -20.18 2.49
C ASN A 228 53.02 -20.12 3.34
N ILE A 229 53.57 -18.92 3.58
CA ILE A 229 54.64 -18.71 4.57
C ILE A 229 54.06 -18.12 5.86
N TYR A 230 53.25 -17.07 5.73
CA TYR A 230 52.52 -16.41 6.82
C TYR A 230 51.03 -16.26 6.45
N LYS A 231 50.23 -15.69 7.37
CA LYS A 231 48.80 -15.39 7.16
C LYS A 231 48.57 -14.38 6.02
N PHE A 232 49.52 -13.48 5.79
CA PHE A 232 49.51 -12.52 4.69
C PHE A 232 50.61 -12.82 3.68
N PRO A 233 50.38 -12.56 2.38
CA PRO A 233 51.38 -12.80 1.35
C PRO A 233 52.60 -11.89 1.50
N ILE A 234 53.79 -12.43 1.25
CA ILE A 234 55.05 -11.69 1.29
C ILE A 234 55.33 -11.11 -0.10
N MET A 235 55.78 -9.86 -0.18
CA MET A 235 56.19 -9.22 -1.43
C MET A 235 57.54 -9.79 -1.90
N GLY A 236 57.70 -9.97 -3.20
CA GLY A 236 58.96 -10.46 -3.76
C GLY A 236 59.17 -10.10 -5.22
N VAL A 237 60.39 -10.36 -5.67
CA VAL A 237 60.82 -10.30 -7.07
C VAL A 237 61.21 -11.71 -7.48
N ALA A 238 60.67 -12.22 -8.59
CA ALA A 238 60.97 -13.56 -9.06
C ALA A 238 61.54 -13.55 -10.48
N ASN A 239 62.62 -14.28 -10.68
CA ASN A 239 63.17 -14.61 -12.00
C ASN A 239 62.72 -16.02 -12.41
N LEU A 240 62.06 -16.13 -13.55
CA LEU A 240 61.69 -17.40 -14.18
C LEU A 240 62.56 -17.60 -15.43
N GLY A 241 63.46 -18.58 -15.42
CA GLY A 241 64.44 -18.72 -16.51
C GLY A 241 65.47 -19.86 -16.37
N ILE A 242 66.51 -19.82 -17.23
CA ILE A 242 67.57 -20.85 -17.39
C ILE A 242 68.97 -20.33 -16.95
N ARG A 243 69.09 -19.24 -16.19
CA ARG A 243 70.40 -18.73 -15.69
C ARG A 243 71.43 -18.46 -16.81
N LYS A 244 71.03 -17.77 -17.89
CA LYS A 244 71.87 -17.50 -19.08
C LYS A 244 73.26 -16.91 -18.80
N THR A 245 73.41 -16.14 -17.73
CA THR A 245 74.67 -15.48 -17.32
C THR A 245 75.70 -16.45 -16.72
N LEU A 246 75.26 -17.56 -16.12
CA LEU A 246 76.12 -18.48 -15.37
C LEU A 246 76.62 -19.68 -16.21
N GLY A 247 76.39 -19.69 -17.52
CA GLY A 247 76.84 -20.75 -18.44
C GLY A 247 76.07 -22.08 -18.30
N ASP A 248 75.02 -22.12 -17.49
CA ASP A 248 74.24 -23.32 -17.18
C ASP A 248 73.13 -23.50 -18.25
N ASN A 249 73.31 -24.37 -19.25
CA ASN A 249 72.27 -24.69 -20.25
C ASN A 249 71.17 -25.62 -19.67
N GLY A 250 70.78 -25.39 -18.40
CA GLY A 250 70.06 -26.32 -17.55
C GLY A 250 68.57 -26.03 -17.31
N LYS A 251 67.99 -26.76 -16.35
CA LYS A 251 66.55 -26.80 -16.00
C LYS A 251 65.97 -25.40 -15.70
N VAL A 252 64.76 -25.13 -16.19
CA VAL A 252 63.99 -23.92 -15.82
C VAL A 252 63.72 -23.91 -14.31
N LEU A 253 64.07 -22.80 -13.65
CA LEU A 253 63.86 -22.56 -12.23
C LEU A 253 63.09 -21.25 -12.01
N LEU A 254 62.39 -21.16 -10.88
CA LEU A 254 61.79 -19.93 -10.38
C LEU A 254 62.57 -19.48 -9.14
N GLU A 255 63.39 -18.44 -9.29
CA GLU A 255 64.27 -17.90 -8.26
C GLU A 255 63.63 -16.62 -7.68
N ILE A 256 63.39 -16.59 -6.37
CA ILE A 256 62.56 -15.56 -5.74
C ILE A 256 63.37 -14.85 -4.66
N TYR A 257 63.52 -13.55 -4.80
CA TYR A 257 64.02 -12.66 -3.77
C TYR A 257 62.85 -12.10 -2.96
N LEU A 258 62.85 -12.29 -1.64
CA LEU A 258 61.83 -11.73 -0.75
C LEU A 258 62.17 -10.27 -0.41
N LEU A 259 61.21 -9.37 -0.54
CA LEU A 259 61.39 -7.97 -0.17
C LEU A 259 61.22 -7.80 1.35
N ASN A 260 62.20 -7.16 1.99
CA ASN A 260 62.21 -6.81 3.43
C ASN A 260 62.04 -8.00 4.39
N ASN A 261 62.42 -9.22 3.99
CA ASN A 261 62.24 -10.40 4.83
C ASN A 261 63.32 -11.46 4.55
N THR A 262 63.87 -12.07 5.61
CA THR A 262 64.83 -13.18 5.50
C THR A 262 64.29 -14.37 6.27
N VAL A 263 63.58 -15.27 5.58
CA VAL A 263 62.94 -16.44 6.20
C VAL A 263 63.55 -17.72 5.66
N ASN A 264 63.94 -18.63 6.55
CA ASN A 264 64.34 -19.98 6.15
C ASN A 264 63.09 -20.83 5.90
N VAL A 265 62.82 -21.12 4.62
CA VAL A 265 61.63 -21.87 4.17
C VAL A 265 61.99 -23.15 3.42
N TYR A 266 63.20 -23.69 3.60
CA TYR A 266 63.60 -24.96 2.96
C TYR A 266 62.63 -26.10 3.30
N GLY A 267 62.28 -26.89 2.28
CA GLY A 267 61.33 -28.00 2.42
C GLY A 267 59.85 -27.61 2.46
N LYS A 268 59.49 -26.33 2.64
CA LYS A 268 58.10 -25.86 2.62
C LYS A 268 57.56 -25.83 1.18
N ILE A 269 56.23 -25.99 1.06
CA ILE A 269 55.50 -25.74 -0.18
C ILE A 269 55.01 -24.30 -0.14
N ILE A 270 55.44 -23.50 -1.12
CA ILE A 270 54.98 -22.11 -1.27
C ILE A 270 54.19 -21.96 -2.57
N ARG A 271 53.31 -20.96 -2.61
CA ARG A 271 52.50 -20.62 -3.79
C ARG A 271 52.84 -19.19 -4.22
N VAL A 272 53.38 -19.05 -5.42
CA VAL A 272 53.88 -17.78 -5.96
C VAL A 272 52.85 -17.21 -6.91
N GLU A 273 52.38 -16.00 -6.62
CA GLU A 273 51.42 -15.25 -7.42
C GLU A 273 52.15 -14.26 -8.32
N PHE A 274 51.93 -14.33 -9.63
CA PHE A 274 52.51 -13.42 -10.61
C PHE A 274 51.65 -12.17 -10.74
N LEU A 275 52.23 -11.00 -10.45
CA LEU A 275 51.53 -9.73 -10.44
C LEU A 275 51.72 -8.95 -11.73
N TYR A 276 52.98 -8.69 -12.06
CA TYR A 276 53.40 -7.84 -13.17
C TYR A 276 54.78 -8.26 -13.65
N ARG A 277 55.05 -8.07 -14.95
CA ARG A 277 56.31 -8.44 -15.59
C ARG A 277 57.20 -7.20 -15.68
N LEU A 278 58.35 -7.24 -15.01
CA LEU A 278 59.30 -6.13 -14.98
C LEU A 278 60.10 -6.06 -16.28
N ARG A 279 60.73 -7.18 -16.69
CA ARG A 279 61.54 -7.25 -17.92
C ARG A 279 61.75 -8.68 -18.43
N ASN A 280 62.39 -8.81 -19.60
CA ASN A 280 62.80 -10.09 -20.19
C ASN A 280 63.98 -10.71 -19.42
N GLU A 281 64.21 -12.02 -19.59
CA GLU A 281 65.43 -12.67 -19.10
C GLU A 281 66.61 -12.34 -20.02
N GLU A 282 67.61 -11.65 -19.45
CA GLU A 282 68.81 -11.16 -20.14
C GLU A 282 70.07 -11.93 -19.71
N LYS A 283 71.11 -11.89 -20.55
CA LYS A 283 72.44 -12.41 -20.25
C LYS A 283 73.35 -11.21 -19.98
N PHE A 284 74.04 -11.21 -18.84
CA PHE A 284 74.97 -10.14 -18.45
C PHE A 284 76.42 -10.57 -18.71
N CYS A 285 77.32 -9.61 -18.93
CA CYS A 285 78.72 -9.90 -19.26
C CYS A 285 79.55 -10.23 -18.02
N ASN A 286 79.17 -9.69 -16.86
CA ASN A 286 79.86 -9.88 -15.57
C ASN A 286 78.87 -9.85 -14.38
N MET A 287 79.37 -10.15 -13.17
CA MET A 287 78.55 -10.19 -11.95
C MET A 287 78.12 -8.81 -11.44
N GLU A 288 78.86 -7.75 -11.76
CA GLU A 288 78.52 -6.38 -11.36
C GLU A 288 77.26 -5.89 -12.10
N GLU A 289 77.20 -6.08 -13.42
CA GLU A 289 76.03 -5.77 -14.25
C GLU A 289 74.78 -6.52 -13.78
N LEU A 290 74.91 -7.81 -13.42
CA LEU A 290 73.81 -8.61 -12.87
C LEU A 290 73.31 -8.04 -11.53
N THR A 291 74.22 -7.60 -10.66
CA THR A 291 73.89 -7.03 -9.34
C THR A 291 73.14 -5.71 -9.48
N ILE A 292 73.60 -4.83 -10.39
CA ILE A 292 72.94 -3.56 -10.71
C ILE A 292 71.52 -3.82 -11.26
N ALA A 293 71.37 -4.79 -12.17
CA ALA A 293 70.07 -5.14 -12.73
C ALA A 293 69.10 -5.67 -11.67
N ILE A 294 69.55 -6.54 -10.75
CA ILE A 294 68.73 -7.04 -9.64
C ILE A 294 68.30 -5.90 -8.71
N GLN A 295 69.19 -4.95 -8.40
CA GLN A 295 68.84 -3.79 -7.58
C GLN A 295 67.77 -2.91 -8.26
N HIS A 296 67.88 -2.72 -9.58
CA HIS A 296 66.87 -1.99 -10.35
C HIS A 296 65.52 -2.74 -10.37
N ASP A 297 65.53 -4.06 -10.53
CA ASP A 297 64.33 -4.89 -10.46
C ASP A 297 63.63 -4.79 -9.09
N VAL A 298 64.41 -4.77 -8.00
CA VAL A 298 63.91 -4.58 -6.63
C VAL A 298 63.28 -3.20 -6.46
N ASN A 299 63.93 -2.14 -6.95
CA ASN A 299 63.40 -0.79 -6.85
C ASN A 299 62.08 -0.63 -7.64
N ASN A 300 62.02 -1.15 -8.87
CA ASN A 300 60.81 -1.13 -9.68
C ASN A 300 59.66 -1.95 -9.05
N ALA A 301 59.99 -3.08 -8.41
CA ALA A 301 59.01 -3.86 -7.67
C ALA A 301 58.48 -3.12 -6.45
N LEU A 302 59.34 -2.44 -5.68
CA LEU A 302 58.93 -1.61 -4.55
C LEU A 302 58.04 -0.44 -4.99
N GLU A 303 58.36 0.20 -6.12
CA GLU A 303 57.51 1.25 -6.70
C GLU A 303 56.16 0.71 -7.16
N TYR A 304 56.15 -0.46 -7.80
CA TYR A 304 54.93 -1.19 -8.16
C TYR A 304 54.08 -1.47 -6.90
N PHE A 305 54.62 -2.06 -5.84
CA PHE A 305 53.86 -2.34 -4.61
C PHE A 305 53.37 -1.07 -3.90
N LYS A 306 54.16 0.01 -3.90
CA LYS A 306 53.73 1.32 -3.40
C LYS A 306 52.53 1.89 -4.15
N LYS A 307 52.38 1.56 -5.44
CA LYS A 307 51.30 2.04 -6.31
C LYS A 307 49.98 1.26 -6.19
N ILE A 308 49.98 0.04 -5.65
CA ILE A 308 48.83 -0.89 -5.74
C ILE A 308 48.26 -1.32 -4.37
N MET A 309 48.84 -0.88 -3.26
CA MET A 309 48.26 -1.11 -1.93
C MET A 309 47.03 -0.20 -1.75
N ASP A 310 45.89 -0.59 -2.34
CA ASP A 310 44.62 0.11 -2.22
C ASP A 310 43.95 -0.28 -0.89
N TYR A 311 44.12 0.57 0.13
CA TYR A 311 43.54 0.40 1.46
C TYR A 311 42.01 0.29 1.43
N LYS A 312 41.34 0.72 0.36
CA LYS A 312 39.89 0.55 0.17
C LYS A 312 39.46 -0.92 0.24
N ASN A 313 40.26 -1.83 -0.33
CA ASN A 313 39.96 -3.27 -0.34
C ASN A 313 40.11 -3.92 1.05
N THR A 314 40.63 -3.19 2.04
CA THR A 314 40.77 -3.66 3.44
C THR A 314 39.63 -3.17 4.35
N LEU A 315 38.65 -2.46 3.79
CA LEU A 315 37.46 -1.99 4.50
C LEU A 315 36.33 -3.02 4.38
N ASN A 316 35.48 -3.12 5.41
CA ASN A 316 34.28 -3.97 5.38
C ASN A 316 33.13 -3.24 4.66
N LEU A 317 33.33 -2.91 3.38
CA LEU A 317 32.28 -2.33 2.55
C LEU A 317 31.37 -3.44 2.05
N THR A 318 30.29 -3.68 2.77
CA THR A 318 29.31 -4.71 2.43
C THR A 318 28.26 -4.17 1.47
N GLU A 319 27.79 -5.04 0.57
CA GLU A 319 26.73 -4.74 -0.38
C GLU A 319 25.47 -5.54 -0.08
N THR A 320 24.34 -5.07 -0.59
CA THR A 320 23.07 -5.79 -0.55
C THR A 320 22.45 -5.83 -1.95
N PRO A 321 21.85 -6.96 -2.35
CA PRO A 321 21.06 -7.04 -3.59
C PRO A 321 19.77 -6.21 -3.53
N PHE A 322 19.38 -5.66 -2.37
CA PHE A 322 18.23 -4.76 -2.24
C PHE A 322 18.51 -3.42 -2.97
N PRO A 323 17.77 -3.10 -4.04
CA PRO A 323 18.12 -1.97 -4.90
C PRO A 323 17.75 -0.62 -4.26
N MET A 324 18.55 0.39 -4.57
CA MET A 324 18.35 1.77 -4.08
C MET A 324 17.05 2.39 -4.62
N LYS A 325 16.71 2.11 -5.89
CA LYS A 325 15.42 2.48 -6.48
C LYS A 325 14.45 1.30 -6.34
N GLY A 326 13.20 1.58 -5.98
CA GLY A 326 12.19 0.54 -5.75
C GLY A 326 11.68 -0.14 -7.03
N ASP A 327 11.57 0.60 -8.13
CA ASP A 327 10.89 0.11 -9.36
C ASP A 327 9.49 -0.47 -9.08
N LEU A 328 8.75 0.24 -8.21
CA LEU A 328 7.50 -0.21 -7.63
C LEU A 328 6.43 -0.62 -8.66
N PRO A 329 6.18 0.13 -9.76
CA PRO A 329 5.17 -0.25 -10.75
C PRO A 329 5.37 -1.66 -11.33
N ASN A 330 6.63 -2.11 -11.46
CA ASN A 330 6.97 -3.42 -12.01
C ASN A 330 7.09 -4.51 -10.94
N LYS A 331 7.61 -4.18 -9.75
CA LYS A 331 7.82 -5.16 -8.68
C LYS A 331 6.54 -5.53 -7.93
N GLU A 332 5.67 -4.57 -7.65
CA GLU A 332 4.47 -4.82 -6.85
C GLU A 332 3.56 -5.89 -7.47
N PRO A 333 3.26 -5.91 -8.80
CA PRO A 333 2.46 -6.98 -9.39
C PRO A 333 3.07 -8.38 -9.22
N ILE A 334 4.40 -8.50 -9.26
CA ILE A 334 5.10 -9.78 -9.04
C ILE A 334 4.92 -10.25 -7.60
N ILE A 335 5.01 -9.34 -6.63
CA ILE A 335 4.79 -9.62 -5.21
C ILE A 335 3.33 -10.02 -4.96
N ILE A 336 2.35 -9.30 -5.54
CA ILE A 336 0.93 -9.65 -5.42
C ILE A 336 0.67 -11.05 -5.97
N LYS A 337 1.20 -11.35 -7.17
CA LYS A 337 1.06 -12.67 -7.78
C LYS A 337 1.61 -13.76 -6.87
N LYS A 338 2.77 -13.53 -6.25
CA LYS A 338 3.34 -14.45 -5.25
C LYS A 338 2.40 -14.62 -4.04
N TRP A 339 1.80 -13.55 -3.52
CA TRP A 339 0.84 -13.65 -2.41
C TRP A 339 -0.40 -14.47 -2.77
N GLU A 340 -0.86 -14.38 -4.01
CA GLU A 340 -1.98 -15.17 -4.53
C GLU A 340 -1.59 -16.64 -4.73
N GLU A 341 -0.46 -16.91 -5.38
CA GLU A 341 0.07 -18.28 -5.60
C GLU A 341 0.35 -19.01 -4.28
N GLU A 342 0.83 -18.31 -3.26
CA GLU A 342 1.09 -18.87 -1.92
C GLU A 342 -0.13 -18.85 -0.99
N ASN A 343 -1.25 -18.26 -1.43
CA ASN A 343 -2.48 -18.13 -0.66
C ASN A 343 -2.26 -17.53 0.75
N ILE A 344 -1.53 -16.42 0.82
CA ILE A 344 -1.08 -15.79 2.07
C ILE A 344 -2.26 -15.46 3.01
N TYR A 345 -3.40 -15.06 2.48
CA TYR A 345 -4.57 -14.73 3.31
C TYR A 345 -5.10 -15.95 4.08
N ASN A 346 -5.19 -17.12 3.43
CA ASN A 346 -5.62 -18.34 4.10
C ASN A 346 -4.61 -18.79 5.16
N ILE A 347 -3.31 -18.69 4.87
CA ILE A 347 -2.26 -18.96 5.87
C ILE A 347 -2.43 -18.05 7.09
N LEU A 348 -2.69 -16.76 6.89
CA LEU A 348 -2.95 -15.81 7.98
C LEU A 348 -4.20 -16.18 8.77
N SER A 349 -5.27 -16.61 8.10
CA SER A 349 -6.52 -17.02 8.75
C SER A 349 -6.31 -18.27 9.63
N GLU A 350 -5.60 -19.27 9.11
CA GLU A 350 -5.31 -20.52 9.83
C GLU A 350 -4.43 -20.27 11.06
N LEU A 351 -3.33 -19.52 10.91
CA LEU A 351 -2.41 -19.22 12.01
C LEU A 351 -3.05 -18.41 13.14
N ASN A 352 -4.07 -17.61 12.82
CA ASN A 352 -4.74 -16.74 13.78
C ASN A 352 -6.08 -17.30 14.27
N LYS A 353 -6.52 -18.49 13.82
CA LYS A 353 -7.87 -19.03 14.10
C LYS A 353 -8.27 -19.01 15.59
N ASN A 354 -7.31 -19.30 16.48
CA ASN A 354 -7.51 -19.38 17.94
C ASN A 354 -7.13 -18.10 18.70
N LYS A 355 -6.75 -17.02 18.01
CA LYS A 355 -6.37 -15.74 18.63
C LYS A 355 -7.60 -14.84 18.86
N PRO A 356 -7.50 -13.80 19.73
CA PRO A 356 -8.57 -12.83 19.95
C PRO A 356 -9.04 -12.21 18.64
N LYS A 357 -10.35 -12.12 18.43
CA LYS A 357 -10.93 -11.62 17.18
C LYS A 357 -10.91 -10.09 17.12
N PHE A 358 -10.68 -9.56 15.94
CA PHE A 358 -10.94 -8.16 15.61
C PHE A 358 -11.69 -8.12 14.28
N LEU A 359 -12.92 -7.59 14.29
CA LEU A 359 -13.73 -7.52 13.08
C LEU A 359 -13.88 -6.09 12.59
N LEU A 360 -13.32 -5.83 11.41
CA LEU A 360 -13.64 -4.65 10.60
C LEU A 360 -14.69 -5.09 9.57
N HIS A 361 -15.91 -4.57 9.69
CA HIS A 361 -16.94 -4.84 8.69
C HIS A 361 -16.77 -3.89 7.52
N ASP A 362 -16.65 -4.44 6.32
CA ASP A 362 -16.44 -3.68 5.10
C ASP A 362 -17.77 -3.06 4.66
N GLY A 363 -17.87 -1.74 4.51
CA GLY A 363 -19.00 -1.15 3.80
C GLY A 363 -18.91 -1.49 2.31
N PRO A 364 -19.97 -2.04 1.72
CA PRO A 364 -19.91 -2.59 0.37
C PRO A 364 -19.89 -1.44 -0.66
N PRO A 365 -18.81 -1.25 -1.46
CA PRO A 365 -18.87 -0.36 -2.62
C PRO A 365 -19.93 -0.83 -3.62
N TYR A 366 -20.53 0.13 -4.33
CA TYR A 366 -21.40 -0.18 -5.46
C TYR A 366 -20.64 -0.92 -6.56
N ALA A 367 -21.23 -2.02 -7.05
CA ALA A 367 -20.74 -2.78 -8.19
C ALA A 367 -20.99 -2.05 -9.53
N ASN A 368 -20.41 -0.85 -9.67
CA ASN A 368 -20.61 0.01 -10.84
C ASN A 368 -19.37 0.85 -11.16
N GLY A 369 -18.75 0.59 -12.31
CA GLY A 369 -17.63 1.37 -12.83
C GLY A 369 -16.31 1.15 -12.08
N ASP A 370 -15.32 1.95 -12.48
CA ASP A 370 -13.92 1.81 -12.03
C ASP A 370 -13.73 2.44 -10.64
N ILE A 371 -12.71 1.98 -9.90
CA ILE A 371 -12.44 2.58 -8.61
C ILE A 371 -11.85 4.00 -8.77
N HIS A 372 -12.27 4.94 -7.91
CA HIS A 372 -11.69 6.27 -7.79
C HIS A 372 -10.84 6.39 -6.53
N LEU A 373 -10.16 7.54 -6.35
CA LEU A 373 -9.27 7.75 -5.20
C LEU A 373 -9.97 7.63 -3.84
N GLY A 374 -11.25 8.00 -3.72
CA GLY A 374 -12.03 7.74 -2.51
C GLY A 374 -12.08 6.26 -2.11
N HIS A 375 -12.28 5.34 -3.06
CA HIS A 375 -12.22 3.90 -2.80
C HIS A 375 -10.82 3.45 -2.41
N ALA A 376 -9.78 4.01 -3.04
CA ALA A 376 -8.40 3.68 -2.71
C ALA A 376 -8.05 4.10 -1.28
N VAL A 377 -8.37 5.33 -0.86
CA VAL A 377 -8.21 5.82 0.52
C VAL A 377 -8.90 4.87 1.49
N ASN A 378 -10.18 4.59 1.27
CA ASN A 378 -10.99 3.74 2.13
C ASN A 378 -10.36 2.35 2.33
N LYS A 379 -10.04 1.64 1.24
CA LYS A 379 -9.50 0.28 1.31
C LYS A 379 -8.07 0.22 1.84
N ILE A 380 -7.25 1.24 1.56
CA ILE A 380 -5.90 1.35 2.12
C ILE A 380 -5.96 1.53 3.63
N LEU A 381 -6.81 2.42 4.14
CA LEU A 381 -6.98 2.63 5.58
C LEU A 381 -7.44 1.34 6.29
N LYS A 382 -8.45 0.65 5.74
CA LYS A 382 -8.91 -0.65 6.26
C LYS A 382 -7.77 -1.65 6.34
N ASP A 383 -6.99 -1.79 5.27
CA ASP A 383 -5.90 -2.75 5.18
C ASP A 383 -4.73 -2.41 6.13
N ILE A 384 -4.38 -1.12 6.31
CA ILE A 384 -3.39 -0.69 7.32
C ILE A 384 -3.84 -1.14 8.71
N ILE A 385 -5.11 -0.91 9.07
CA ILE A 385 -5.65 -1.28 10.38
C ILE A 385 -5.59 -2.80 10.58
N LEU A 386 -6.05 -3.56 9.59
CA LEU A 386 -6.08 -5.02 9.65
C LEU A 386 -4.67 -5.61 9.79
N LYS A 387 -3.69 -5.12 9.01
CA LYS A 387 -2.29 -5.56 9.12
C LYS A 387 -1.70 -5.22 10.49
N HIS A 388 -1.98 -4.02 11.02
CA HIS A 388 -1.57 -3.64 12.37
C HIS A 388 -2.19 -4.56 13.44
N LYS A 389 -3.50 -4.86 13.36
CA LYS A 389 -4.17 -5.76 14.31
C LYS A 389 -3.62 -7.19 14.23
N ARG A 390 -3.24 -7.68 13.03
CA ARG A 390 -2.56 -8.97 12.87
C ARG A 390 -1.19 -8.99 13.56
N LEU A 391 -0.39 -7.92 13.42
CA LEU A 391 0.91 -7.78 14.11
C LEU A 391 0.79 -7.72 15.64
N LEU A 392 -0.34 -7.25 16.17
CA LEU A 392 -0.69 -7.33 17.59
C LEU A 392 -1.18 -8.72 18.03
N GLY A 393 -1.29 -9.67 17.11
CA GLY A 393 -1.75 -11.03 17.38
C GLY A 393 -3.27 -11.20 17.38
N PHE A 394 -4.04 -10.34 16.72
CA PHE A 394 -5.48 -10.56 16.55
C PHE A 394 -5.79 -11.43 15.32
N ASN A 395 -6.87 -12.22 15.41
CA ASN A 395 -7.57 -12.75 14.26
C ASN A 395 -8.37 -11.63 13.59
N ALA A 396 -7.68 -10.83 12.76
CA ALA A 396 -8.26 -9.74 11.98
C ALA A 396 -8.65 -10.23 10.58
N CYS A 397 -9.83 -10.85 10.50
CA CYS A 397 -10.45 -11.28 9.24
C CYS A 397 -11.01 -10.07 8.48
N TYR A 398 -10.88 -10.10 7.15
CA TYR A 398 -11.44 -9.08 6.27
C TYR A 398 -12.16 -9.72 5.10
N ILE A 399 -13.49 -9.63 5.14
CA ILE A 399 -14.37 -10.12 4.09
C ILE A 399 -14.84 -8.91 3.29
N PRO A 400 -14.34 -8.70 2.07
CA PRO A 400 -14.78 -7.60 1.23
C PRO A 400 -16.23 -7.84 0.76
N GLY A 401 -16.95 -6.76 0.51
CA GLY A 401 -18.30 -6.84 -0.01
C GLY A 401 -18.63 -5.91 -1.17
N TRP A 402 -19.79 -6.14 -1.78
CA TRP A 402 -20.33 -5.30 -2.85
C TRP A 402 -21.83 -5.12 -2.74
N ASP A 403 -22.25 -3.90 -3.04
CA ASP A 403 -23.65 -3.52 -3.17
C ASP A 403 -24.04 -3.65 -4.64
N CYS A 404 -24.88 -4.64 -4.89
CA CYS A 404 -25.19 -5.14 -6.21
C CYS A 404 -26.58 -4.72 -6.70
N HIS A 405 -27.38 -4.01 -5.90
CA HIS A 405 -28.75 -3.66 -6.23
C HIS A 405 -28.93 -2.17 -6.53
N GLY A 406 -30.15 -1.80 -6.94
CA GLY A 406 -30.57 -0.42 -7.06
C GLY A 406 -30.39 0.25 -8.41
N MET A 407 -30.92 1.47 -8.48
CA MET A 407 -30.97 2.31 -9.67
C MET A 407 -29.61 2.53 -10.38
N PRO A 408 -28.44 2.60 -9.68
CA PRO A 408 -27.19 2.82 -10.37
C PRO A 408 -26.82 1.79 -11.43
N ILE A 409 -27.21 0.53 -11.21
CA ILE A 409 -27.02 -0.58 -12.14
C ILE A 409 -28.13 -0.58 -13.20
N GLU A 410 -29.40 -0.40 -12.80
CA GLU A 410 -30.53 -0.34 -13.76
C GLU A 410 -30.25 0.64 -14.89
N ILE A 411 -29.74 1.83 -14.58
CA ILE A 411 -29.46 2.85 -15.59
C ILE A 411 -28.34 2.44 -16.56
N GLN A 412 -27.36 1.63 -16.11
CA GLN A 412 -26.35 1.09 -17.01
C GLN A 412 -26.96 0.04 -17.95
N ILE A 413 -27.90 -0.74 -17.45
CA ILE A 413 -28.69 -1.67 -18.27
C ILE A 413 -29.55 -0.89 -19.27
N GLU A 414 -30.27 0.16 -18.85
CA GLU A 414 -31.07 1.01 -19.74
C GLU A 414 -30.22 1.69 -20.82
N LYS A 415 -29.03 2.19 -20.46
CA LYS A 415 -28.10 2.78 -21.44
C LYS A 415 -27.58 1.77 -22.47
N LYS A 416 -27.37 0.52 -22.06
CA LYS A 416 -26.83 -0.53 -22.92
C LYS A 416 -27.91 -1.21 -23.77
N TYR A 417 -29.12 -1.36 -23.25
CA TYR A 417 -30.17 -2.22 -23.83
C TYR A 417 -31.50 -1.51 -24.10
N GLY A 418 -31.64 -0.23 -23.74
CA GLY A 418 -32.88 0.53 -23.87
C GLY A 418 -33.78 0.46 -22.62
N LYS A 419 -34.80 1.33 -22.58
CA LYS A 419 -35.81 1.36 -21.50
C LYS A 419 -36.88 0.29 -21.71
N TYR A 420 -37.61 -0.06 -20.64
CA TYR A 420 -38.79 -0.95 -20.64
C TYR A 420 -38.52 -2.44 -20.94
N LEU A 421 -37.36 -2.97 -20.55
CA LEU A 421 -37.12 -4.41 -20.57
C LEU A 421 -38.11 -5.16 -19.66
N PRO A 422 -38.51 -6.40 -20.01
CA PRO A 422 -39.21 -7.28 -19.08
C PRO A 422 -38.42 -7.45 -17.78
N THR A 423 -39.09 -7.40 -16.62
CA THR A 423 -38.44 -7.38 -15.30
C THR A 423 -37.42 -8.50 -15.10
N ILE A 424 -37.77 -9.74 -15.49
CA ILE A 424 -36.88 -10.90 -15.35
C ILE A 424 -35.62 -10.75 -16.20
N GLU A 425 -35.76 -10.23 -17.42
CA GLU A 425 -34.63 -9.99 -18.31
C GLU A 425 -33.72 -8.88 -17.77
N LEU A 426 -34.32 -7.80 -17.25
CA LEU A 426 -33.57 -6.72 -16.61
C LEU A 426 -32.79 -7.23 -15.39
N GLN A 427 -33.43 -8.01 -14.51
CA GLN A 427 -32.78 -8.59 -13.33
C GLN A 427 -31.60 -9.50 -13.72
N LYS A 428 -31.76 -10.33 -14.76
CA LYS A 428 -30.68 -11.18 -15.28
C LYS A 428 -29.49 -10.35 -15.77
N LYS A 429 -29.74 -9.35 -16.63
CA LYS A 429 -28.69 -8.47 -17.16
C LYS A 429 -28.01 -7.63 -16.05
N ALA A 430 -28.78 -7.21 -15.05
CA ALA A 430 -28.25 -6.47 -13.90
C ALA A 430 -27.28 -7.33 -13.07
N ARG A 431 -27.60 -8.61 -12.81
CA ARG A 431 -26.69 -9.57 -12.17
C ARG A 431 -25.41 -9.77 -12.97
N GLU A 432 -25.54 -10.01 -14.27
CA GLU A 432 -24.38 -10.19 -15.18
C GLU A 432 -23.46 -8.96 -15.17
N TYR A 433 -24.04 -7.76 -15.23
CA TYR A 433 -23.29 -6.51 -15.15
C TYR A 433 -22.59 -6.35 -13.80
N ALA A 434 -23.29 -6.59 -12.68
CA ALA A 434 -22.71 -6.48 -11.35
C ALA A 434 -21.51 -7.42 -11.18
N LEU A 435 -21.61 -8.68 -11.62
CA LEU A 435 -20.51 -9.66 -11.61
C LEU A 435 -19.29 -9.17 -12.41
N GLU A 436 -19.50 -8.59 -13.59
CA GLU A 436 -18.43 -8.01 -14.42
C GLU A 436 -17.70 -6.88 -13.67
N GLN A 437 -18.46 -5.98 -13.03
CA GLN A 437 -17.90 -4.85 -12.29
C GLN A 437 -17.15 -5.30 -11.03
N ILE A 438 -17.67 -6.29 -10.31
CA ILE A 438 -17.01 -6.87 -9.13
C ILE A 438 -15.63 -7.39 -9.49
N GLU A 439 -15.52 -8.20 -10.55
CA GLU A 439 -14.22 -8.77 -10.96
C GLU A 439 -13.21 -7.70 -11.39
N LYS A 440 -13.69 -6.60 -11.99
CA LYS A 440 -12.84 -5.45 -12.31
C LYS A 440 -12.34 -4.75 -11.05
N GLN A 441 -13.25 -4.37 -10.16
CA GLN A 441 -12.91 -3.65 -8.92
C GLN A 441 -12.05 -4.50 -7.99
N LYS A 442 -12.30 -5.81 -7.90
CA LYS A 442 -11.50 -6.79 -7.14
C LYS A 442 -10.04 -6.78 -7.59
N LYS A 443 -9.76 -6.81 -8.89
CA LYS A 443 -8.39 -6.71 -9.43
C LYS A 443 -7.73 -5.38 -9.06
N GLU A 444 -8.48 -4.29 -9.12
CA GLU A 444 -7.98 -2.96 -8.77
C GLU A 444 -7.69 -2.84 -7.26
N PHE A 445 -8.52 -3.40 -6.38
CA PHE A 445 -8.25 -3.42 -4.93
C PHE A 445 -7.07 -4.32 -4.55
N LYS A 446 -6.94 -5.49 -5.18
CA LYS A 446 -5.75 -6.35 -5.03
C LYS A 446 -4.48 -5.60 -5.46
N ARG A 447 -4.54 -4.82 -6.55
CA ARG A 447 -3.42 -3.99 -7.03
C ARG A 447 -2.94 -2.97 -5.99
N LEU A 448 -3.81 -2.52 -5.08
CA LEU A 448 -3.44 -1.64 -3.95
C LEU A 448 -2.74 -2.37 -2.80
N GLY A 449 -2.56 -3.69 -2.87
CA GLY A 449 -1.90 -4.50 -1.84
C GLY A 449 -2.80 -4.88 -0.66
N VAL A 450 -4.12 -4.84 -0.86
CA VAL A 450 -5.12 -5.17 0.17
C VAL A 450 -5.25 -6.68 0.35
N LEU A 451 -5.09 -7.15 1.58
CA LEU A 451 -5.20 -8.58 1.94
C LEU A 451 -6.59 -8.88 2.52
N GLY A 452 -7.41 -9.63 1.78
CA GLY A 452 -8.78 -9.99 2.15
C GLY A 452 -9.23 -11.33 1.56
N GLN A 453 -10.41 -11.78 1.99
CA GLN A 453 -11.07 -12.98 1.47
C GLN A 453 -11.68 -12.69 0.09
N TRP A 454 -10.84 -12.60 -0.92
CA TRP A 454 -11.27 -12.25 -2.28
C TRP A 454 -12.03 -13.38 -2.99
N ASP A 455 -11.81 -14.63 -2.61
CA ASP A 455 -12.42 -15.79 -3.28
C ASP A 455 -13.85 -16.07 -2.81
N ASP A 456 -14.22 -15.57 -1.63
CA ASP A 456 -15.56 -15.67 -1.04
C ASP A 456 -15.99 -14.31 -0.47
N PRO A 457 -16.21 -13.30 -1.32
CA PRO A 457 -16.72 -12.01 -0.89
C PRO A 457 -18.22 -12.09 -0.62
N TYR A 458 -18.73 -11.18 0.23
CA TYR A 458 -20.18 -11.09 0.39
C TYR A 458 -20.78 -10.18 -0.71
N LEU A 459 -21.84 -10.63 -1.37
CA LEU A 459 -22.54 -9.84 -2.39
C LEU A 459 -23.98 -9.67 -1.94
N THR A 460 -24.56 -8.46 -1.99
CA THR A 460 -25.98 -8.27 -1.62
C THR A 460 -26.90 -9.10 -2.51
N MET A 461 -26.53 -9.33 -3.76
CA MET A 461 -27.27 -10.17 -4.71
C MET A 461 -27.11 -11.69 -4.51
N ASN A 462 -26.29 -12.16 -3.56
CA ASN A 462 -26.25 -13.60 -3.27
C ASN A 462 -27.62 -14.06 -2.78
N PHE A 463 -28.15 -15.16 -3.32
CA PHE A 463 -29.53 -15.61 -3.03
C PHE A 463 -29.79 -15.81 -1.54
N GLN A 464 -28.80 -16.31 -0.79
CA GLN A 464 -28.88 -16.41 0.67
C GLN A 464 -29.02 -15.03 1.34
N ASN A 465 -28.23 -14.05 0.91
CA ASN A 465 -28.29 -12.69 1.45
C ASN A 465 -29.63 -12.02 1.13
N GLU A 466 -30.12 -12.14 -0.11
CA GLU A 466 -31.44 -11.64 -0.52
C GLU A 466 -32.55 -12.28 0.31
N SER A 467 -32.49 -13.59 0.56
CA SER A 467 -33.45 -14.27 1.43
C SER A 467 -33.35 -13.80 2.88
N ASP A 468 -32.15 -13.61 3.42
CA ASP A 468 -31.94 -13.24 4.81
C ASP A 468 -32.34 -11.79 5.07
N GLU A 469 -32.18 -10.92 4.09
CA GLU A 469 -32.70 -9.55 4.13
C GLU A 469 -34.24 -9.52 4.23
N VAL A 470 -34.93 -10.36 3.45
CA VAL A 470 -36.38 -10.52 3.58
C VAL A 470 -36.77 -11.08 4.96
N LYS A 471 -35.95 -11.96 5.56
CA LYS A 471 -36.17 -12.42 6.95
C LYS A 471 -36.00 -11.28 7.95
N VAL A 472 -35.05 -10.36 7.72
CA VAL A 472 -34.89 -9.15 8.53
C VAL A 472 -36.13 -8.26 8.43
N LEU A 473 -36.64 -8.01 7.21
CA LEU A 473 -37.90 -7.29 7.01
C LEU A 473 -39.06 -7.95 7.76
N SER A 474 -39.17 -9.28 7.70
CA SER A 474 -40.21 -10.04 8.42
C SER A 474 -40.14 -9.83 9.93
N LYS A 475 -38.94 -9.89 10.55
CA LYS A 475 -38.76 -9.66 12.00
C LYS A 475 -39.13 -8.22 12.37
N ILE A 476 -38.71 -7.24 11.58
CA ILE A 476 -38.99 -5.82 11.83
C ILE A 476 -40.49 -5.51 11.70
N LEU A 477 -41.17 -6.13 10.71
CA LEU A 477 -42.62 -6.05 10.56
C LEU A 477 -43.35 -6.67 11.76
N GLU A 478 -42.93 -7.84 12.22
CA GLU A 478 -43.51 -8.53 13.38
C GLU A 478 -43.43 -7.67 14.66
N TYR A 479 -42.31 -6.96 14.85
CA TYR A 479 -42.11 -6.01 15.94
C TYR A 479 -42.93 -4.71 15.80
N GLY A 480 -43.59 -4.47 14.67
CA GLY A 480 -44.49 -3.33 14.48
C GLY A 480 -43.78 -2.02 14.12
N TYR A 481 -42.57 -2.08 13.58
CA TYR A 481 -41.89 -0.86 13.09
C TYR A 481 -42.37 -0.41 11.71
N VAL A 482 -42.89 -1.35 10.90
CA VAL A 482 -43.25 -1.10 9.49
C VAL A 482 -44.74 -0.81 9.36
N ASN A 483 -45.09 0.29 8.69
CA ASN A 483 -46.46 0.61 8.30
C ASN A 483 -46.52 1.04 6.82
N ARG A 484 -47.75 1.05 6.30
CA ARG A 484 -48.08 1.66 5.01
C ARG A 484 -48.78 2.98 5.27
N GLY A 485 -48.38 4.03 4.59
CA GLY A 485 -49.02 5.33 4.70
C GLY A 485 -48.96 6.11 3.40
N LEU A 486 -49.87 7.07 3.25
CA LEU A 486 -49.77 8.10 2.22
C LEU A 486 -48.84 9.20 2.74
N LYS A 487 -47.82 9.59 1.96
CA LYS A 487 -46.99 10.75 2.28
C LYS A 487 -46.50 11.43 0.99
N PRO A 488 -46.38 12.76 0.96
CA PRO A 488 -45.65 13.45 -0.11
C PRO A 488 -44.20 12.99 -0.13
N VAL A 489 -43.78 12.45 -1.27
CA VAL A 489 -42.39 12.05 -1.52
C VAL A 489 -41.86 12.79 -2.73
N ASN A 490 -40.54 12.99 -2.78
CA ASN A 490 -39.89 13.52 -3.96
C ASN A 490 -40.08 12.53 -5.11
N TRP A 491 -40.75 12.94 -6.17
CA TRP A 491 -41.11 12.10 -7.29
C TRP A 491 -40.41 12.55 -8.56
N CYS A 492 -39.77 11.61 -9.25
CA CYS A 492 -39.12 11.85 -10.53
C CYS A 492 -39.87 11.13 -11.64
N PHE A 493 -40.42 11.89 -12.60
CA PHE A 493 -41.19 11.33 -13.73
C PHE A 493 -40.33 10.44 -14.65
N ASP A 494 -39.06 10.79 -14.85
CA ASP A 494 -38.15 10.00 -15.68
C ASP A 494 -37.74 8.69 -15.01
N CYS A 495 -37.64 8.69 -13.68
CA CYS A 495 -37.37 7.51 -12.88
C CYS A 495 -38.61 6.66 -12.61
N LYS A 496 -39.81 7.27 -12.66
CA LYS A 496 -41.07 6.72 -12.16
C LYS A 496 -40.98 6.15 -10.74
N SER A 497 -40.28 6.87 -9.87
CA SER A 497 -39.96 6.40 -8.52
C SER A 497 -39.84 7.57 -7.56
N ALA A 498 -40.19 7.29 -6.30
CA ALA A 498 -39.79 8.12 -5.18
C ALA A 498 -38.25 8.21 -5.08
N LEU A 499 -37.76 9.37 -4.67
CA LEU A 499 -36.34 9.67 -4.41
C LEU A 499 -36.16 10.07 -2.94
N ALA A 500 -35.08 9.62 -2.34
CA ALA A 500 -34.66 10.10 -1.04
C ALA A 500 -34.07 11.52 -1.14
N GLU A 501 -34.05 12.26 -0.04
CA GLU A 501 -33.48 13.63 0.00
C GLU A 501 -32.01 13.67 -0.45
N ALA A 502 -31.25 12.62 -0.16
CA ALA A 502 -29.87 12.46 -0.63
C ALA A 502 -29.71 12.31 -2.16
N GLU A 503 -30.81 12.05 -2.88
CA GLU A 503 -30.86 11.86 -4.34
C GLU A 503 -31.38 13.11 -5.08
N ILE A 504 -31.44 14.25 -4.39
CA ILE A 504 -31.89 15.52 -4.94
C ILE A 504 -30.70 16.45 -5.11
N GLU A 505 -30.69 17.21 -6.19
CA GLU A 505 -29.80 18.35 -6.35
C GLU A 505 -30.60 19.59 -6.72
N TYR A 506 -30.00 20.76 -6.49
CA TYR A 506 -30.65 22.03 -6.73
C TYR A 506 -30.02 22.72 -7.94
N LYS A 507 -30.87 23.28 -8.81
CA LYS A 507 -30.47 24.09 -9.96
C LYS A 507 -31.47 25.22 -10.17
N ASP A 508 -30.98 26.34 -10.67
CA ASP A 508 -31.84 27.45 -11.05
C ASP A 508 -32.79 27.04 -12.18
N LYS A 509 -34.07 27.36 -12.00
CA LYS A 509 -35.15 27.11 -12.94
C LYS A 509 -36.00 28.37 -13.06
N LEU A 510 -36.40 28.67 -14.28
CA LEU A 510 -37.35 29.75 -14.57
C LEU A 510 -38.77 29.20 -14.50
N ASP A 511 -39.53 29.63 -13.49
CA ASP A 511 -40.94 29.26 -13.27
C ASP A 511 -41.84 30.50 -13.31
N TYR A 512 -43.16 30.30 -13.21
CA TYR A 512 -44.14 31.40 -13.08
C TYR A 512 -44.45 31.64 -11.60
N ALA A 513 -44.24 32.86 -11.12
CA ALA A 513 -44.75 33.32 -9.83
C ALA A 513 -46.10 34.02 -10.02
N ILE A 514 -47.14 33.58 -9.31
CA ILE A 514 -48.49 34.10 -9.45
C ILE A 514 -49.03 34.58 -8.11
N TYR A 515 -49.81 35.65 -8.14
CA TYR A 515 -50.62 36.14 -7.03
C TYR A 515 -52.09 35.89 -7.34
N VAL A 516 -52.77 35.17 -6.45
CA VAL A 516 -54.13 34.68 -6.68
C VAL A 516 -55.06 35.14 -5.56
N ALA A 517 -56.23 35.63 -5.93
CA ALA A 517 -57.29 36.07 -5.04
C ALA A 517 -58.24 34.92 -4.71
N PHE A 518 -58.35 34.61 -3.43
CA PHE A 518 -59.37 33.70 -2.88
C PHE A 518 -60.51 34.55 -2.31
N LYS A 519 -61.67 34.52 -2.97
CA LYS A 519 -62.81 35.38 -2.62
C LYS A 519 -63.35 35.05 -1.22
N PHE A 520 -63.76 36.05 -0.48
CA PHE A 520 -64.43 35.88 0.82
C PHE A 520 -65.68 35.00 0.67
N SER A 521 -65.81 33.96 1.51
CA SER A 521 -67.05 33.17 1.56
C SER A 521 -68.18 33.96 2.24
N ASN A 522 -67.84 34.73 3.27
CA ASN A 522 -68.74 35.57 4.04
C ASN A 522 -68.13 36.95 4.33
N ASN A 523 -68.52 37.94 3.53
CA ASN A 523 -68.07 39.33 3.65
C ASN A 523 -68.31 39.92 5.05
N ASN A 524 -69.47 39.65 5.65
CA ASN A 524 -69.84 40.24 6.94
C ASN A 524 -69.00 39.66 8.10
N SER A 525 -68.70 38.35 8.06
CA SER A 525 -67.84 37.70 9.05
C SER A 525 -66.46 38.36 9.10
N ILE A 526 -65.83 38.48 7.92
CA ILE A 526 -64.47 39.00 7.79
C ILE A 526 -64.42 40.48 8.16
N LEU A 527 -65.31 41.32 7.62
CA LEU A 527 -65.34 42.75 7.93
C LEU A 527 -65.55 43.01 9.44
N LYS A 528 -66.43 42.23 10.09
CA LYS A 528 -66.67 42.32 11.54
C LYS A 528 -65.41 42.02 12.35
N LYS A 529 -64.61 41.01 11.96
CA LYS A 529 -63.34 40.69 12.62
C LYS A 529 -62.34 41.84 12.53
N PHE A 530 -62.26 42.50 11.38
CA PHE A 530 -61.44 43.70 11.20
C PHE A 530 -62.03 44.97 11.83
N GLY A 531 -63.24 44.92 12.40
CA GLY A 531 -63.92 46.10 12.98
C GLY A 531 -64.34 47.13 11.94
N ILE A 532 -64.47 46.74 10.66
CA ILE A 532 -64.78 47.63 9.54
C ILE A 532 -66.25 47.50 9.16
N ASN A 533 -66.92 48.63 8.97
CA ASN A 533 -68.24 48.69 8.33
C ASN A 533 -68.11 49.34 6.95
N PHE A 534 -67.95 48.50 5.91
CA PHE A 534 -67.74 48.96 4.54
C PHE A 534 -69.07 48.98 3.77
N LYS A 535 -69.57 50.17 3.43
CA LYS A 535 -70.92 50.36 2.84
C LYS A 535 -70.96 50.27 1.30
N ASN A 536 -69.82 50.47 0.62
CA ASN A 536 -69.76 50.39 -0.84
C ASN A 536 -69.77 48.93 -1.32
N GLN A 537 -70.18 48.68 -2.57
CA GLN A 537 -69.98 47.37 -3.20
C GLN A 537 -68.48 47.12 -3.40
N PHE A 538 -68.01 45.94 -2.95
CA PHE A 538 -66.60 45.59 -3.00
C PHE A 538 -66.39 44.14 -3.39
N TYR A 539 -65.21 43.86 -3.95
CA TYR A 539 -64.66 42.52 -4.11
C TYR A 539 -63.66 42.25 -2.98
N GLY A 540 -64.02 41.36 -2.07
CA GLY A 540 -63.17 40.98 -0.94
C GLY A 540 -62.46 39.65 -1.20
N ALA A 541 -61.14 39.63 -1.05
CA ALA A 541 -60.36 38.41 -1.18
C ALA A 541 -59.15 38.37 -0.26
N ILE A 542 -58.62 37.17 -0.02
CA ILE A 542 -57.30 36.95 0.58
C ILE A 542 -56.32 36.61 -0.53
N ALA A 543 -55.14 37.24 -0.52
CA ALA A 543 -54.16 37.07 -1.58
C ALA A 543 -53.09 36.04 -1.19
N ILE A 544 -52.87 35.05 -2.05
CA ILE A 544 -51.77 34.09 -1.92
C ILE A 544 -50.70 34.37 -2.96
N TRP A 545 -49.51 33.83 -2.71
CA TRP A 545 -48.42 33.78 -3.67
C TRP A 545 -47.94 32.34 -3.87
N THR A 546 -47.63 31.95 -5.10
CA THR A 546 -47.03 30.64 -5.39
C THR A 546 -46.19 30.65 -6.66
N THR A 547 -45.16 29.80 -6.69
CA THR A 547 -44.32 29.53 -7.87
C THR A 547 -44.75 28.27 -8.64
N THR A 548 -45.81 27.59 -8.18
CA THR A 548 -46.33 26.36 -8.79
C THR A 548 -47.80 26.50 -9.21
N PRO A 549 -48.13 27.21 -10.30
CA PRO A 549 -49.53 27.37 -10.75
C PRO A 549 -50.29 26.05 -10.87
N TRP A 550 -49.62 24.98 -11.32
CA TRP A 550 -50.18 23.63 -11.46
C TRP A 550 -50.74 23.03 -10.15
N THR A 551 -50.37 23.52 -8.97
CA THR A 551 -50.95 23.03 -7.71
C THR A 551 -52.29 23.68 -7.36
N ILE A 552 -52.67 24.81 -7.99
CA ILE A 552 -53.92 25.53 -7.69
C ILE A 552 -55.17 24.65 -7.84
N PRO A 553 -55.34 23.84 -8.91
CA PRO A 553 -56.49 22.94 -9.02
C PRO A 553 -56.62 21.91 -7.88
N ALA A 554 -55.58 21.71 -7.07
CA ALA A 554 -55.58 20.80 -5.93
C ALA A 554 -55.59 21.51 -4.56
N ASN A 555 -55.77 22.84 -4.52
CA ASN A 555 -55.81 23.57 -3.26
C ASN A 555 -57.02 23.15 -2.39
N GLN A 556 -56.78 22.91 -1.10
CA GLN A 556 -57.82 22.51 -0.13
C GLN A 556 -57.87 23.40 1.11
N ALA A 557 -56.84 24.21 1.37
CA ALA A 557 -56.78 25.09 2.52
C ALA A 557 -55.87 26.30 2.27
N LEU A 558 -55.92 27.26 3.20
CA LEU A 558 -55.00 28.38 3.29
C LEU A 558 -54.26 28.29 4.63
N ILE A 559 -52.96 28.54 4.65
CA ILE A 559 -52.14 28.44 5.86
C ILE A 559 -51.57 29.81 6.19
N ILE A 560 -51.74 30.21 7.45
CA ILE A 560 -51.21 31.45 8.01
C ILE A 560 -50.47 31.17 9.32
N ASN A 561 -49.62 32.10 9.75
CA ASN A 561 -49.03 32.04 11.08
C ASN A 561 -49.92 32.81 12.07
N ALA A 562 -50.38 32.16 13.13
CA ALA A 562 -51.26 32.79 14.12
C ALA A 562 -50.61 33.97 14.86
N ASN A 563 -49.27 34.00 14.91
CA ASN A 563 -48.46 35.01 15.58
C ASN A 563 -48.12 36.22 14.68
N ILE A 564 -48.47 36.17 13.39
CA ILE A 564 -48.26 37.30 12.45
C ILE A 564 -49.52 38.17 12.39
N LYS A 565 -49.34 39.49 12.20
CA LYS A 565 -50.46 40.42 11.98
C LYS A 565 -50.82 40.48 10.51
N TYR A 566 -52.12 40.46 10.21
CA TYR A 566 -52.65 40.54 8.86
C TYR A 566 -53.49 41.80 8.71
N SER A 567 -53.33 42.47 7.57
CA SER A 567 -53.99 43.74 7.26
C SER A 567 -55.03 43.56 6.16
N LEU A 568 -56.19 44.19 6.36
CA LEU A 568 -57.18 44.40 5.31
C LEU A 568 -56.86 45.70 4.57
N LEU A 569 -56.54 45.58 3.29
CA LEU A 569 -56.13 46.68 2.41
C LEU A 569 -57.30 47.09 1.54
N LYS A 570 -57.50 48.40 1.35
CA LYS A 570 -58.26 48.93 0.21
C LYS A 570 -57.28 49.30 -0.89
N VAL A 571 -57.42 48.66 -2.04
CA VAL A 571 -56.55 48.92 -3.20
C VAL A 571 -57.22 49.94 -4.11
N ASN A 572 -56.46 50.96 -4.55
CA ASN A 572 -56.88 52.04 -5.44
C ASN A 572 -56.93 51.56 -6.91
N SER A 573 -57.61 50.45 -7.14
CA SER A 573 -57.92 49.90 -8.46
C SER A 573 -59.35 49.37 -8.40
N SER A 574 -60.21 49.77 -9.33
CA SER A 574 -61.52 49.14 -9.46
C SER A 574 -61.32 47.72 -10.02
N TYR A 575 -61.78 46.71 -9.28
CA TYR A 575 -61.81 45.32 -9.73
C TYR A 575 -63.25 44.99 -10.10
N ASN A 576 -63.54 44.79 -11.39
CA ASN A 576 -64.91 44.63 -11.90
C ASN A 576 -65.88 45.75 -11.47
N ASN A 577 -65.47 47.02 -11.60
CA ASN A 577 -66.25 48.21 -11.19
C ASN A 577 -66.58 48.31 -9.68
N HIS A 578 -65.91 47.53 -8.83
CA HIS A 578 -66.06 47.57 -7.36
C HIS A 578 -64.75 47.92 -6.66
N ASP A 579 -64.84 48.40 -5.42
CA ASP A 579 -63.67 48.58 -4.54
C ASP A 579 -63.01 47.20 -4.28
N LEU A 580 -61.67 47.12 -4.35
CA LEU A 580 -60.93 45.87 -4.09
C LEU A 580 -60.40 45.85 -2.65
N LEU A 581 -60.85 44.88 -1.85
CA LEU A 581 -60.35 44.64 -0.50
C LEU A 581 -59.50 43.36 -0.46
N LEU A 582 -58.26 43.46 0.02
CA LEU A 582 -57.31 42.34 0.09
C LEU A 582 -56.76 42.12 1.49
N ILE A 583 -56.67 40.85 1.91
CA ILE A 583 -55.96 40.46 3.12
C ILE A 583 -54.53 40.00 2.76
N VAL A 584 -53.53 40.62 3.39
CA VAL A 584 -52.08 40.33 3.26
C VAL A 584 -51.42 40.48 4.62
N ALA A 585 -50.30 39.79 4.89
CA ALA A 585 -49.50 40.03 6.09
C ALA A 585 -49.05 41.50 6.18
N LYS A 586 -49.20 42.11 7.36
CA LYS A 586 -48.99 43.56 7.57
C LYS A 586 -47.62 44.03 7.10
N ASP A 587 -46.58 43.29 7.43
CA ASP A 587 -45.19 43.67 7.16
C ASP A 587 -44.82 43.49 5.67
N LEU A 588 -45.64 42.76 4.91
CA LEU A 588 -45.45 42.56 3.47
C LEU A 588 -46.28 43.53 2.61
N VAL A 589 -47.13 44.37 3.21
CA VAL A 589 -48.04 45.26 2.47
C VAL A 589 -47.31 46.19 1.51
N GLU A 590 -46.27 46.88 1.97
CA GLU A 590 -45.52 47.83 1.13
C GLU A 590 -44.85 47.14 -0.05
N ASN A 591 -44.18 46.00 0.22
CA ASN A 591 -43.53 45.21 -0.83
C ASN A 591 -44.55 44.66 -1.82
N TYR A 592 -45.67 44.12 -1.33
CA TYR A 592 -46.76 43.60 -2.13
C TYR A 592 -47.34 44.66 -3.07
N LEU A 593 -47.69 45.85 -2.54
CA LEU A 593 -48.20 46.96 -3.35
C LEU A 593 -47.18 47.42 -4.41
N LYS A 594 -45.90 47.49 -4.04
CA LYS A 594 -44.80 47.84 -4.96
C LYS A 594 -44.65 46.81 -6.08
N THR A 595 -44.63 45.52 -5.77
CA THR A 595 -44.47 44.44 -6.75
C THR A 595 -45.60 44.42 -7.76
N LEU A 596 -46.85 44.58 -7.29
CA LEU A 596 -48.01 44.61 -8.18
C LEU A 596 -48.19 45.97 -8.89
N SER A 597 -47.34 46.97 -8.59
CA SER A 597 -47.48 48.36 -9.07
C SER A 597 -48.85 48.97 -8.73
N LEU A 598 -49.39 48.65 -7.55
CA LEU A 598 -50.68 49.12 -7.04
C LEU A 598 -50.47 50.16 -5.93
N LYS A 599 -51.48 51.02 -5.73
CA LYS A 599 -51.59 51.91 -4.56
C LYS A 599 -52.72 51.42 -3.68
N GLY A 600 -52.60 51.55 -2.37
CA GLY A 600 -53.66 51.17 -1.44
C GLY A 600 -53.38 51.66 -0.03
N GLU A 601 -54.39 51.57 0.83
CA GLU A 601 -54.33 51.96 2.23
C GLU A 601 -54.75 50.80 3.15
N ILE A 602 -54.15 50.72 4.33
CA ILE A 602 -54.54 49.75 5.37
C ILE A 602 -55.79 50.27 6.06
N LEU A 603 -56.89 49.51 5.97
CA LEU A 603 -58.13 49.83 6.68
C LEU A 603 -58.08 49.39 8.15
N SER A 604 -57.55 48.19 8.41
CA SER A 604 -57.43 47.60 9.74
C SER A 604 -56.43 46.44 9.73
N SER A 605 -55.88 46.08 10.89
CA SER A 605 -55.00 44.93 11.07
C SER A 605 -55.40 44.13 12.30
N ILE A 606 -55.40 42.81 12.18
CA ILE A 606 -55.71 41.87 13.27
C ILE A 606 -54.63 40.82 13.43
N GLN A 607 -54.65 40.10 14.55
CA GLN A 607 -53.74 38.99 14.77
C GLN A 607 -54.18 37.77 13.95
N GLY A 608 -53.24 37.02 13.35
CA GLY A 608 -53.56 35.85 12.52
C GLY A 608 -54.46 34.81 13.19
N LYS A 609 -54.31 34.63 14.52
CA LYS A 609 -55.20 33.78 15.33
C LYS A 609 -56.70 34.09 15.16
N GLU A 610 -57.05 35.33 14.84
CA GLU A 610 -58.43 35.79 14.68
C GLU A 610 -59.02 35.36 13.32
N LEU A 611 -58.19 35.08 12.33
CA LEU A 611 -58.60 34.58 11.00
C LEU A 611 -58.74 33.06 10.93
N LEU A 612 -58.29 32.33 11.95
CA LEU A 612 -58.35 30.87 11.97
C LEU A 612 -59.79 30.38 11.81
N GLY A 613 -59.98 29.41 10.92
CA GLY A 613 -61.26 28.80 10.63
C GLY A 613 -62.17 29.58 9.67
N GLU A 614 -61.81 30.80 9.25
CA GLU A 614 -62.53 31.47 8.15
C GLU A 614 -62.34 30.72 6.83
N GLU A 615 -63.34 30.81 5.96
CA GLU A 615 -63.39 30.10 4.69
C GLU A 615 -63.38 31.07 3.51
N PHE A 616 -62.73 30.66 2.43
CA PHE A 616 -62.61 31.44 1.20
C PHE A 616 -62.95 30.57 0.00
N TYR A 617 -63.63 31.10 -1.00
CA TYR A 617 -63.93 30.34 -2.21
C TYR A 617 -62.65 30.03 -2.98
N HIS A 618 -62.57 28.80 -3.48
CA HIS A 618 -61.50 28.39 -4.37
C HIS A 618 -61.43 29.32 -5.61
N PRO A 619 -60.25 29.60 -6.21
CA PRO A 619 -60.12 30.57 -7.30
C PRO A 619 -60.85 30.18 -8.60
N LEU A 620 -61.27 28.92 -8.70
CA LEU A 620 -62.06 28.37 -9.80
C LEU A 620 -63.50 28.02 -9.36
N TYR A 621 -63.95 28.55 -8.23
CA TYR A 621 -65.30 28.30 -7.73
C TYR A 621 -66.35 28.79 -8.76
N GLY A 622 -67.35 27.95 -9.04
CA GLY A 622 -68.42 28.24 -9.98
C GLY A 622 -68.13 27.85 -11.44
N THR A 623 -66.93 27.35 -11.77
CA THR A 623 -66.62 26.92 -13.15
C THR A 623 -66.94 25.45 -13.42
N ASP A 624 -66.87 24.59 -12.39
CA ASP A 624 -67.22 23.18 -12.44
C ASP A 624 -67.53 22.68 -11.01
N ILE A 625 -68.31 21.61 -10.88
CA ILE A 625 -68.70 21.02 -9.59
C ILE A 625 -67.48 20.60 -8.74
N ILE A 626 -66.39 20.15 -9.37
CA ILE A 626 -65.16 19.73 -8.66
C ILE A 626 -64.47 20.92 -7.96
N TYR A 627 -64.64 22.15 -8.45
CA TYR A 627 -64.04 23.36 -7.88
C TYR A 627 -64.98 24.12 -6.93
N ASN A 628 -66.22 23.67 -6.73
CA ASN A 628 -67.20 24.28 -5.84
C ASN A 628 -66.92 23.96 -4.36
N ARG A 629 -65.73 24.32 -3.91
CA ARG A 629 -65.24 24.10 -2.55
C ARG A 629 -64.70 25.40 -1.94
N THR A 630 -64.66 25.44 -0.62
CA THR A 630 -63.99 26.50 0.15
C THR A 630 -62.63 26.03 0.65
N ALA A 631 -61.71 26.97 0.83
CA ALA A 631 -60.41 26.79 1.45
C ALA A 631 -60.45 27.44 2.83
N LYS A 632 -60.35 26.61 3.88
CA LYS A 632 -60.37 27.05 5.27
C LYS A 632 -58.98 27.50 5.71
N ILE A 633 -58.91 28.49 6.59
CA ILE A 633 -57.64 28.95 7.18
C ILE A 633 -57.19 28.04 8.33
N PHE A 634 -55.98 27.52 8.21
CA PHE A 634 -55.26 26.80 9.26
C PHE A 634 -54.00 27.54 9.71
N HIS A 635 -53.49 27.13 10.88
CA HIS A 635 -52.25 27.60 11.42
C HIS A 635 -51.07 26.74 10.94
N GLY A 636 -49.98 27.38 10.52
CA GLY A 636 -48.68 26.75 10.32
C GLY A 636 -47.54 27.68 10.74
N ASP A 637 -46.63 27.18 11.58
CA ASP A 637 -45.46 27.94 12.06
C ASP A 637 -44.42 28.20 10.96
N PHE A 638 -44.42 27.39 9.90
CA PHE A 638 -43.51 27.50 8.77
C PHE A 638 -43.80 28.70 7.85
N VAL A 639 -44.96 29.35 8.01
CA VAL A 639 -45.31 30.55 7.25
C VAL A 639 -44.52 31.75 7.78
N ASN A 640 -43.67 32.33 6.93
CA ASN A 640 -42.84 33.49 7.23
C ASN A 640 -43.26 34.73 6.43
N ILE A 641 -42.59 35.85 6.68
CA ILE A 641 -42.80 37.16 6.02
C ILE A 641 -41.58 37.57 5.17
N ASP A 642 -40.79 36.60 4.72
CA ASP A 642 -39.60 36.89 3.91
C ASP A 642 -39.98 37.27 2.47
N ASN A 643 -40.96 36.57 1.89
CA ASN A 643 -41.43 36.75 0.50
C ASN A 643 -42.93 36.43 0.35
N GLY A 644 -43.54 36.90 -0.75
CA GLY A 644 -44.94 36.61 -1.09
C GLY A 644 -45.95 37.48 -0.34
N THR A 645 -47.01 36.87 0.20
CA THR A 645 -48.12 37.57 0.89
C THR A 645 -48.24 37.24 2.38
N GLY A 646 -47.43 36.30 2.89
CA GLY A 646 -47.57 35.74 4.24
C GLY A 646 -48.81 34.84 4.42
N ILE A 647 -49.46 34.45 3.32
CA ILE A 647 -50.54 33.47 3.26
C ILE A 647 -50.16 32.42 2.21
N VAL A 648 -50.09 31.17 2.63
CA VAL A 648 -49.67 30.06 1.77
C VAL A 648 -50.90 29.27 1.34
N HIS A 649 -51.05 29.04 0.04
CA HIS A 649 -52.07 28.11 -0.46
C HIS A 649 -51.60 26.68 -0.15
N SER A 650 -52.50 25.80 0.31
CA SER A 650 -52.16 24.44 0.69
C SER A 650 -52.74 23.42 -0.27
N ALA A 651 -51.88 22.60 -0.87
CA ALA A 651 -52.23 21.45 -1.68
C ALA A 651 -51.58 20.20 -1.06
N PRO A 652 -52.26 19.53 -0.10
CA PRO A 652 -51.67 18.48 0.75
C PRO A 652 -51.01 17.32 -0.01
N ALA A 653 -51.45 17.04 -1.25
CA ALA A 653 -50.84 16.01 -2.07
C ALA A 653 -49.40 16.34 -2.52
N PHE A 654 -49.00 17.61 -2.50
CA PHE A 654 -47.80 18.13 -3.19
C PHE A 654 -46.88 18.99 -2.31
N GLY A 655 -47.04 18.95 -0.98
CA GLY A 655 -46.18 19.63 -0.01
C GLY A 655 -46.15 18.88 1.32
N ILE A 656 -44.97 18.77 1.96
CA ILE A 656 -44.83 18.04 3.22
C ILE A 656 -45.50 18.80 4.36
N GLU A 657 -45.21 20.09 4.47
CA GLU A 657 -45.78 20.98 5.49
C GLU A 657 -47.30 21.12 5.30
N ASP A 658 -47.76 21.17 4.04
CA ASP A 658 -49.18 21.15 3.68
C ASP A 658 -49.86 19.87 4.20
N PHE A 659 -49.25 18.72 3.93
CA PHE A 659 -49.75 17.42 4.37
C PHE A 659 -49.81 17.32 5.89
N GLU A 660 -48.73 17.68 6.59
CA GLU A 660 -48.66 17.60 8.05
C GLU A 660 -49.67 18.55 8.73
N CYS A 661 -49.83 19.77 8.19
CA CYS A 661 -50.85 20.70 8.65
C CYS A 661 -52.26 20.13 8.44
N PHE A 662 -52.53 19.56 7.26
CA PHE A 662 -53.82 18.95 6.95
C PHE A 662 -54.13 17.77 7.86
N LYS A 663 -53.17 16.85 8.08
CA LYS A 663 -53.33 15.71 8.99
C LYS A 663 -53.54 16.15 10.44
N SER A 664 -52.81 17.17 10.90
CA SER A 664 -52.94 17.71 12.27
C SER A 664 -54.31 18.34 12.55
N ASN A 665 -55.04 18.76 11.50
CA ASN A 665 -56.39 19.29 11.59
C ASN A 665 -57.49 18.21 11.42
N GLY A 666 -57.14 16.92 11.48
CA GLY A 666 -58.08 15.81 11.57
C GLY A 666 -58.50 15.18 10.23
N PHE A 667 -57.90 15.58 9.11
CA PHE A 667 -58.23 15.05 7.79
C PHE A 667 -57.61 13.66 7.54
N THR A 668 -58.37 12.82 6.83
CA THR A 668 -58.01 11.46 6.44
C THR A 668 -57.31 11.41 5.08
N ASP A 669 -56.66 10.29 4.75
CA ASP A 669 -55.92 10.15 3.48
C ASP A 669 -56.86 10.21 2.25
N ASP A 670 -58.09 9.71 2.39
CA ASP A 670 -59.11 9.70 1.33
C ASP A 670 -59.63 11.10 0.98
N GLU A 671 -59.46 12.08 1.88
CA GLU A 671 -59.87 13.47 1.68
C GLU A 671 -58.80 14.28 0.92
N ILE A 672 -57.61 13.71 0.67
CA ILE A 672 -56.51 14.41 -0.02
C ILE A 672 -56.68 14.31 -1.54
N ILE A 673 -56.78 15.46 -2.19
CA ILE A 673 -57.00 15.55 -3.63
C ILE A 673 -55.66 15.45 -4.37
N ASN A 674 -55.44 14.32 -5.04
CA ASN A 674 -54.23 14.04 -5.81
C ASN A 674 -54.56 13.85 -7.31
N PRO A 675 -54.70 14.94 -8.09
CA PRO A 675 -55.13 14.86 -9.48
C PRO A 675 -53.99 14.55 -10.47
N ILE A 676 -52.81 14.10 -10.02
CA ILE A 676 -51.63 13.93 -10.87
C ILE A 676 -51.15 12.47 -10.86
N ASP A 677 -51.00 11.91 -12.05
CA ASP A 677 -50.52 10.55 -12.24
C ASP A 677 -49.00 10.42 -12.03
N GLU A 678 -48.50 9.18 -12.13
CA GLU A 678 -47.06 8.88 -11.97
C GLU A 678 -46.16 9.46 -13.07
N ASN A 679 -46.73 9.85 -14.22
CA ASN A 679 -46.01 10.38 -15.39
C ASN A 679 -46.02 11.92 -15.43
N GLY A 680 -46.67 12.57 -14.46
CA GLY A 680 -46.76 14.03 -14.37
C GLY A 680 -47.88 14.63 -15.24
N PHE A 681 -48.93 13.86 -15.52
CA PHE A 681 -50.13 14.32 -16.21
C PHE A 681 -51.29 14.46 -15.23
N PHE A 682 -52.15 15.45 -15.47
CA PHE A 682 -53.44 15.51 -14.77
C PHE A 682 -54.32 14.34 -15.18
N VAL A 683 -54.99 13.73 -14.21
CA VAL A 683 -55.97 12.66 -14.45
C VAL A 683 -57.05 13.12 -15.43
N ASN A 684 -57.47 12.23 -16.32
CA ASN A 684 -58.45 12.54 -17.37
C ASN A 684 -59.77 13.12 -16.82
N SER A 685 -60.13 12.74 -15.58
CA SER A 685 -61.33 13.21 -14.91
C SER A 685 -61.24 14.66 -14.41
N LEU A 686 -60.06 15.31 -14.43
CA LEU A 686 -59.93 16.70 -13.99
C LEU A 686 -60.44 17.66 -15.08
N PRO A 687 -61.48 18.47 -14.81
CA PRO A 687 -62.02 19.41 -15.79
C PRO A 687 -60.97 20.43 -16.25
N PHE A 688 -61.07 20.83 -17.53
CA PHE A 688 -60.21 21.81 -18.22
C PHE A 688 -58.73 21.44 -18.41
N PHE A 689 -58.12 20.66 -17.51
CA PHE A 689 -56.67 20.36 -17.51
C PHE A 689 -56.34 18.87 -17.69
N GLY A 690 -57.33 17.98 -17.75
CA GLY A 690 -57.12 16.54 -17.91
C GLY A 690 -56.22 16.17 -19.10
N ASN A 691 -55.37 15.16 -18.91
CA ASN A 691 -54.34 14.68 -19.84
C ASN A 691 -53.26 15.72 -20.22
N MET A 692 -53.19 16.86 -19.55
CA MET A 692 -52.10 17.82 -19.75
C MET A 692 -50.93 17.52 -18.83
N LYS A 693 -49.71 17.68 -19.33
CA LYS A 693 -48.51 17.63 -18.48
C LYS A 693 -48.47 18.87 -17.60
N ILE A 694 -48.09 18.71 -16.33
CA ILE A 694 -48.20 19.78 -15.32
C ILE A 694 -47.47 21.08 -15.73
N TRP A 695 -46.35 20.97 -16.44
CA TRP A 695 -45.56 22.12 -16.86
C TRP A 695 -46.25 22.94 -17.95
N GLU A 696 -46.91 22.26 -18.89
CA GLU A 696 -47.69 22.87 -19.99
C GLU A 696 -48.99 23.48 -19.45
N ALA A 697 -49.57 22.85 -18.41
CA ALA A 697 -50.79 23.32 -17.81
C ALA A 697 -50.65 24.67 -17.07
N ASN A 698 -49.44 25.07 -16.66
CA ASN A 698 -49.21 26.33 -15.94
C ASN A 698 -49.78 27.55 -16.70
N GLU A 699 -49.50 27.67 -18.00
CA GLU A 699 -49.98 28.81 -18.80
C GLU A 699 -51.50 28.80 -18.93
N LYS A 700 -52.09 27.61 -19.12
CA LYS A 700 -53.54 27.44 -19.21
C LYS A 700 -54.22 27.78 -17.90
N ILE A 701 -53.64 27.39 -16.76
CA ILE A 701 -54.15 27.74 -15.42
C ILE A 701 -54.11 29.25 -15.23
N ILE A 702 -53.00 29.91 -15.58
CA ILE A 702 -52.90 31.38 -15.52
C ILE A 702 -53.98 32.05 -16.38
N GLN A 703 -54.22 31.54 -17.59
CA GLN A 703 -55.28 32.04 -18.47
C GLN A 703 -56.67 31.86 -17.85
N PHE A 704 -56.96 30.70 -17.26
CA PHE A 704 -58.23 30.43 -16.57
C PHE A 704 -58.44 31.34 -15.35
N LEU A 705 -57.41 31.53 -14.51
CA LEU A 705 -57.46 32.45 -13.37
C LEU A 705 -57.70 33.90 -13.82
N LYS A 706 -57.15 34.29 -14.99
CA LYS A 706 -57.40 35.59 -15.59
C LYS A 706 -58.85 35.71 -16.08
N THR A 707 -59.38 34.71 -16.79
CA THR A 707 -60.78 34.70 -17.26
C THR A 707 -61.79 34.72 -16.12
N ASN A 708 -61.47 34.06 -14.99
CA ASN A 708 -62.32 34.03 -13.80
C ASN A 708 -62.17 35.25 -12.89
N ASN A 709 -61.33 36.23 -13.26
CA ASN A 709 -61.02 37.39 -12.43
C ASN A 709 -60.59 36.98 -11.00
N THR A 710 -59.64 36.04 -10.91
CA THR A 710 -59.01 35.64 -9.65
C THR A 710 -57.49 35.77 -9.69
N LEU A 711 -56.88 36.04 -10.86
CA LEU A 711 -55.47 36.39 -10.98
C LEU A 711 -55.24 37.87 -10.65
N LEU A 712 -54.34 38.16 -9.71
CA LEU A 712 -53.96 39.52 -9.33
C LEU A 712 -52.72 40.00 -10.10
N PHE A 713 -51.70 39.14 -10.19
CA PHE A 713 -50.44 39.44 -10.89
C PHE A 713 -49.71 38.14 -11.23
N TYR A 714 -48.85 38.16 -12.25
CA TYR A 714 -47.89 37.09 -12.49
C TYR A 714 -46.62 37.61 -13.14
N GLU A 715 -45.51 36.91 -12.90
CA GLU A 715 -44.21 37.17 -13.52
C GLU A 715 -43.41 35.89 -13.72
N LYS A 716 -42.32 35.98 -14.50
CA LYS A 716 -41.33 34.90 -14.57
C LYS A 716 -40.34 35.06 -13.41
N TYR A 717 -40.13 34.00 -12.66
CA TYR A 717 -39.34 33.99 -11.44
C TYR A 717 -38.24 32.94 -11.54
N ASN A 718 -36.99 33.36 -11.37
CA ASN A 718 -35.85 32.46 -11.39
C ASN A 718 -35.44 32.12 -9.97
N HIS A 719 -35.42 30.83 -9.65
CA HIS A 719 -35.10 30.34 -8.30
C HIS A 719 -34.46 28.96 -8.35
N SER A 720 -33.79 28.60 -7.25
CA SER A 720 -33.19 27.29 -7.08
C SER A 720 -34.29 26.24 -6.85
N TYR A 721 -34.36 25.22 -7.73
CA TYR A 721 -35.42 24.21 -7.72
C TYR A 721 -34.85 22.79 -7.67
N MET A 722 -35.64 21.87 -7.11
CA MET A 722 -35.27 20.46 -6.94
C MET A 722 -35.21 19.72 -8.29
N HIS A 723 -34.09 19.06 -8.53
CA HIS A 723 -33.86 18.24 -9.70
C HIS A 723 -33.37 16.85 -9.31
N CYS A 724 -33.71 15.86 -10.13
CA CYS A 724 -33.14 14.52 -10.04
C CYS A 724 -31.63 14.62 -10.20
N TRP A 725 -30.86 14.17 -9.19
CA TRP A 725 -29.39 14.18 -9.26
C TRP A 725 -28.82 13.43 -10.47
N ARG A 726 -29.59 12.51 -11.06
CA ARG A 726 -29.15 11.65 -12.15
C ARG A 726 -29.67 12.07 -13.53
N HIS A 727 -30.99 12.26 -13.67
CA HIS A 727 -31.61 12.68 -14.94
C HIS A 727 -31.55 14.19 -15.15
N LYS A 728 -31.20 14.96 -14.11
CA LYS A 728 -31.15 16.42 -14.16
C LYS A 728 -32.51 17.05 -14.48
N SER A 729 -33.61 16.31 -14.32
CA SER A 729 -34.97 16.74 -14.59
C SER A 729 -35.64 17.30 -13.32
N PRO A 730 -36.55 18.29 -13.43
CA PRO A 730 -37.26 18.84 -12.29
C PRO A 730 -38.09 17.78 -11.56
N LEU A 731 -38.13 17.87 -10.23
CA LEU A 731 -38.92 16.99 -9.36
C LEU A 731 -40.20 17.68 -8.89
N ILE A 732 -41.15 16.90 -8.39
CA ILE A 732 -42.26 17.42 -7.57
C ILE A 732 -42.35 16.63 -6.28
N PHE A 733 -42.99 17.19 -5.26
CA PHE A 733 -43.57 16.37 -4.22
C PHE A 733 -44.87 15.76 -4.75
N ARG A 734 -45.09 14.47 -4.49
CA ARG A 734 -46.33 13.78 -4.81
C ARG A 734 -46.66 12.77 -3.73
N SER A 735 -47.89 12.79 -3.25
CA SER A 735 -48.39 11.82 -2.28
C SER A 735 -48.54 10.45 -2.91
N THR A 736 -47.83 9.47 -2.36
CA THR A 736 -47.89 8.07 -2.80
C THR A 736 -47.93 7.15 -1.60
N HIS A 737 -48.63 6.02 -1.73
CA HIS A 737 -48.59 4.98 -0.73
C HIS A 737 -47.21 4.33 -0.74
N GLN A 738 -46.53 4.36 0.40
CA GLN A 738 -45.19 3.77 0.56
C GLN A 738 -45.12 3.00 1.87
N TRP A 739 -44.09 2.18 2.00
CA TRP A 739 -43.74 1.46 3.22
C TRP A 739 -42.69 2.24 4.00
N PHE A 740 -42.95 2.46 5.28
CA PHE A 740 -42.09 3.23 6.16
C PHE A 740 -41.69 2.42 7.38
N VAL A 741 -40.48 2.66 7.86
CA VAL A 741 -40.04 2.32 9.22
C VAL A 741 -40.26 3.56 10.09
N ASN A 742 -41.11 3.42 11.11
CA ASN A 742 -41.49 4.51 12.00
C ASN A 742 -40.38 4.79 13.03
N MET A 743 -40.05 6.07 13.20
CA MET A 743 -39.02 6.50 14.14
C MET A 743 -39.56 6.67 15.56
N ASP A 744 -40.81 7.12 15.69
CA ASP A 744 -41.37 7.61 16.96
C ASP A 744 -42.49 6.73 17.54
N ILE A 745 -42.89 5.67 16.84
CA ILE A 745 -43.84 4.69 17.36
C ILE A 745 -43.16 3.73 18.35
N ILE A 746 -43.85 3.39 19.43
CA ILE A 746 -43.41 2.36 20.38
C ILE A 746 -43.67 0.98 19.76
N PRO A 747 -42.62 0.20 19.45
CA PRO A 747 -42.74 -1.12 18.84
C PRO A 747 -43.09 -2.18 19.88
N LYS A 748 -43.55 -3.35 19.45
CA LYS A 748 -43.95 -4.45 20.35
C LYS A 748 -42.79 -5.02 21.17
N ASN A 749 -41.56 -4.90 20.70
CA ASN A 749 -40.39 -5.47 21.34
C ASN A 749 -39.63 -4.48 22.25
N SER A 750 -40.10 -3.24 22.44
CA SER A 750 -39.40 -2.20 23.19
C SER A 750 -40.36 -1.23 23.89
N ASN A 751 -39.92 -0.62 24.99
CA ASN A 751 -40.66 0.43 25.70
C ASN A 751 -40.28 1.85 25.23
N LYS A 752 -39.41 1.94 24.23
CA LYS A 752 -38.86 3.19 23.67
C LYS A 752 -39.01 3.18 22.16
N SER A 753 -39.16 4.35 21.56
CA SER A 753 -39.21 4.49 20.11
C SER A 753 -37.88 4.08 19.45
N LEU A 754 -37.87 3.89 18.12
CA LEU A 754 -36.63 3.61 17.40
C LEU A 754 -35.62 4.74 17.57
N ARG A 755 -36.07 5.99 17.52
CA ARG A 755 -35.22 7.18 17.72
C ARG A 755 -34.53 7.15 19.07
N GLU A 756 -35.28 6.94 20.15
CA GLU A 756 -34.73 6.90 21.51
C GLU A 756 -33.71 5.78 21.69
N ASN A 757 -34.01 4.59 21.16
CA ASN A 757 -33.08 3.45 21.21
C ASN A 757 -31.80 3.74 20.41
N ALA A 758 -31.91 4.33 19.22
CA ALA A 758 -30.76 4.69 18.41
C ALA A 758 -29.87 5.74 19.10
N LEU A 759 -30.46 6.82 19.64
CA LEU A 759 -29.72 7.85 20.37
C LEU A 759 -29.02 7.29 21.61
N SER A 760 -29.68 6.40 22.36
CA SER A 760 -29.08 5.71 23.50
C SER A 760 -27.93 4.78 23.09
N ALA A 761 -28.07 4.08 21.96
CA ALA A 761 -27.04 3.16 21.47
C ALA A 761 -25.76 3.88 21.08
N LEU A 762 -25.86 5.11 20.55
CA LEU A 762 -24.70 5.94 20.19
C LEU A 762 -23.79 6.31 21.37
N ASN A 763 -24.29 6.28 22.61
CA ASN A 763 -23.46 6.56 23.78
C ASN A 763 -22.38 5.51 24.03
N ASN A 764 -22.58 4.28 23.53
CA ASN A 764 -21.63 3.17 23.68
C ASN A 764 -20.69 3.02 22.47
N VAL A 765 -20.75 3.93 21.50
CA VAL A 765 -19.94 3.89 20.28
C VAL A 765 -18.79 4.90 20.39
N LYS A 766 -17.57 4.46 20.08
CA LYS A 766 -16.40 5.35 19.95
C LYS A 766 -16.34 5.97 18.57
N PHE A 767 -15.99 7.25 18.47
CA PHE A 767 -15.92 7.97 17.19
C PHE A 767 -14.51 8.49 16.93
N TYR A 768 -14.04 8.29 15.70
CA TYR A 768 -12.77 8.78 15.19
C TYR A 768 -13.04 9.51 13.87
N PRO A 769 -13.00 10.85 13.82
CA PRO A 769 -12.81 11.81 14.92
C PRO A 769 -14.07 12.00 15.80
N GLU A 770 -13.90 12.62 16.97
CA GLU A 770 -14.98 12.78 17.98
C GLU A 770 -16.21 13.54 17.48
N TRP A 771 -16.02 14.54 16.59
CA TRP A 771 -17.14 15.32 16.03
C TRP A 771 -18.16 14.46 15.26
N GLY A 772 -17.75 13.27 14.79
CA GLY A 772 -18.65 12.32 14.12
C GLY A 772 -19.86 11.95 14.98
N LYS A 773 -19.70 11.94 16.31
CA LYS A 773 -20.79 11.65 17.25
C LYS A 773 -21.90 12.70 17.14
N SER A 774 -21.56 13.98 17.26
CA SER A 774 -22.52 15.08 17.18
C SER A 774 -23.23 15.11 15.83
N ARG A 775 -22.51 14.80 14.75
CA ARG A 775 -23.06 14.73 13.40
C ARG A 775 -24.10 13.62 13.26
N LEU A 776 -23.77 12.38 13.65
CA LEU A 776 -24.72 11.26 13.56
C LEU A 776 -25.89 11.42 14.52
N TYR A 777 -25.65 11.94 15.74
CA TYR A 777 -26.69 12.21 16.73
C TYR A 777 -27.73 13.21 16.20
N SER A 778 -27.29 14.37 15.70
CA SER A 778 -28.20 15.39 15.16
C SER A 778 -29.03 14.86 13.98
N MET A 779 -28.43 14.04 13.13
CA MET A 779 -29.13 13.39 12.02
C MET A 779 -30.19 12.39 12.51
N ILE A 780 -29.92 11.59 13.55
CA ILE A 780 -30.91 10.68 14.13
C ILE A 780 -32.00 11.46 14.87
N PHE A 781 -31.65 12.53 15.57
CA PHE A 781 -32.61 13.33 16.34
C PHE A 781 -33.69 13.95 15.44
N ASN A 782 -33.30 14.52 14.29
CA ASN A 782 -34.22 15.19 13.37
C ASN A 782 -34.77 14.30 12.25
N ARG A 783 -34.47 13.00 12.24
CA ARG A 783 -34.81 12.11 11.12
C ARG A 783 -36.33 11.88 10.99
N PRO A 784 -36.95 12.06 9.82
CA PRO A 784 -38.32 11.59 9.58
C PRO A 784 -38.39 10.05 9.42
N ASP A 785 -39.60 9.49 9.37
CA ASP A 785 -39.79 8.06 9.09
C ASP A 785 -39.05 7.62 7.82
N TRP A 786 -38.46 6.43 7.86
CA TRP A 786 -37.62 5.95 6.78
C TRP A 786 -38.46 5.22 5.74
N THR A 787 -38.62 5.83 4.56
CA THR A 787 -39.25 5.18 3.39
C THR A 787 -38.37 4.05 2.87
N ILE A 788 -38.81 2.80 3.07
CA ILE A 788 -38.07 1.60 2.69
C ILE A 788 -38.51 0.99 1.36
N SER A 789 -39.63 1.43 0.76
CA SER A 789 -40.08 0.96 -0.55
C SER A 789 -39.57 1.81 -1.72
N ARG A 790 -39.33 1.16 -2.86
CA ARG A 790 -38.95 1.77 -4.14
C ARG A 790 -39.71 1.11 -5.30
N GLN A 791 -40.16 1.89 -6.26
CA GLN A 791 -40.87 1.41 -7.45
C GLN A 791 -39.86 1.01 -8.55
N ARG A 792 -39.10 -0.05 -8.28
CA ARG A 792 -37.95 -0.48 -9.11
C ARG A 792 -38.04 -1.94 -9.50
N GLN A 793 -37.20 -2.34 -10.44
CA GLN A 793 -37.18 -3.72 -10.97
C GLN A 793 -35.97 -4.52 -10.46
N TRP A 794 -34.90 -3.85 -10.05
CA TRP A 794 -33.65 -4.41 -9.55
C TRP A 794 -33.40 -4.03 -8.08
N GLY A 795 -33.85 -4.90 -7.17
CA GLY A 795 -33.67 -4.81 -5.73
C GLY A 795 -34.40 -5.96 -5.03
N VAL A 796 -34.16 -6.15 -3.74
CA VAL A 796 -34.84 -7.18 -2.95
C VAL A 796 -36.34 -6.87 -2.89
N PRO A 797 -37.26 -7.79 -3.24
CA PRO A 797 -38.68 -7.50 -3.28
C PRO A 797 -39.26 -7.32 -1.88
N ILE A 798 -40.33 -6.51 -1.75
CA ILE A 798 -41.18 -6.47 -0.56
C ILE A 798 -42.33 -7.48 -0.76
N PRO A 799 -42.27 -8.69 -0.17
CA PRO A 799 -43.16 -9.80 -0.52
C PRO A 799 -44.50 -9.71 0.22
N PHE A 800 -45.21 -8.62 0.02
CA PHE A 800 -46.48 -8.32 0.67
C PHE A 800 -47.65 -8.48 -0.31
N PHE A 801 -48.77 -8.99 0.21
CA PHE A 801 -50.07 -8.95 -0.44
C PHE A 801 -50.96 -7.94 0.29
N ILE A 802 -51.57 -7.06 -0.50
CA ILE A 802 -52.28 -5.88 -0.03
C ILE A 802 -53.75 -6.03 -0.41
N HIS A 803 -54.67 -5.87 0.53
CA HIS A 803 -56.08 -5.99 0.25
C HIS A 803 -56.59 -4.77 -0.55
N LYS A 804 -57.28 -5.00 -1.68
CA LYS A 804 -57.64 -3.97 -2.66
C LYS A 804 -58.58 -2.88 -2.13
N LYS A 805 -59.43 -3.18 -1.14
CA LYS A 805 -60.43 -2.21 -0.62
C LYS A 805 -59.94 -1.38 0.56
N ASN A 806 -59.12 -1.94 1.45
CA ASN A 806 -58.77 -1.30 2.72
C ASN A 806 -57.25 -1.10 2.88
N GLY A 807 -56.45 -1.53 1.90
CA GLY A 807 -55.00 -1.33 1.87
C GLY A 807 -54.20 -2.11 2.90
N GLN A 808 -54.84 -2.98 3.70
CA GLN A 808 -54.19 -3.75 4.78
C GLN A 808 -53.39 -4.94 4.24
N LEU A 809 -52.39 -5.37 5.01
CA LEU A 809 -51.63 -6.58 4.72
C LEU A 809 -52.49 -7.83 4.91
N HIS A 810 -52.20 -8.86 4.11
CA HIS A 810 -52.78 -10.19 4.28
C HIS A 810 -52.53 -10.73 5.70
N PRO A 811 -53.52 -11.31 6.42
CA PRO A 811 -53.34 -11.79 7.80
C PRO A 811 -52.17 -12.78 7.97
N ASN A 812 -51.97 -13.67 6.99
CA ASN A 812 -50.88 -14.65 6.97
C ASN A 812 -49.53 -14.13 6.41
N THR A 813 -49.32 -12.80 6.37
CA THR A 813 -48.13 -12.18 5.75
C THR A 813 -46.82 -12.81 6.23
N ILE A 814 -46.63 -13.03 7.53
CA ILE A 814 -45.39 -13.62 8.07
C ILE A 814 -45.14 -15.05 7.53
N SER A 815 -46.18 -15.88 7.42
CA SER A 815 -46.07 -17.23 6.88
C SER A 815 -45.76 -17.23 5.38
N ILE A 816 -46.38 -16.31 4.63
CA ILE A 816 -46.12 -16.12 3.20
C ILE A 816 -44.67 -15.69 2.97
N ILE A 817 -44.17 -14.71 3.74
CA ILE A 817 -42.77 -14.27 3.65
C ILE A 817 -41.82 -15.44 3.86
N LYS A 818 -42.06 -16.31 4.86
CA LYS A 818 -41.22 -17.50 5.10
C LYS A 818 -41.15 -18.45 3.90
N LEU A 819 -42.25 -18.65 3.19
CA LEU A 819 -42.28 -19.47 1.96
C LEU A 819 -41.49 -18.80 0.83
N ILE A 820 -41.63 -17.48 0.69
CA ILE A 820 -40.94 -16.71 -0.34
C ILE A 820 -39.44 -16.66 -0.08
N CYS A 821 -39.00 -16.52 1.16
CA CYS A 821 -37.59 -16.64 1.54
C CYS A 821 -36.98 -17.96 1.02
N LYS A 822 -37.66 -19.09 1.23
CA LYS A 822 -37.19 -20.40 0.71
C LYS A 822 -37.08 -20.43 -0.81
N LYS A 823 -38.01 -19.81 -1.53
CA LYS A 823 -37.94 -19.70 -3.00
C LYS A 823 -36.82 -18.76 -3.46
N ILE A 824 -36.60 -17.64 -2.77
CA ILE A 824 -35.49 -16.70 -3.05
C ILE A 824 -34.14 -17.38 -2.80
N GLU A 825 -33.99 -18.18 -1.74
CA GLU A 825 -32.78 -18.93 -1.45
C GLU A 825 -32.39 -19.89 -2.60
N GLN A 826 -33.37 -20.43 -3.31
CA GLN A 826 -33.18 -21.36 -4.43
C GLN A 826 -33.01 -20.67 -5.79
N TYR A 827 -33.81 -19.64 -6.07
CA TYR A 827 -33.94 -19.06 -7.42
C TYR A 827 -33.62 -17.56 -7.49
N GLY A 828 -33.27 -16.91 -6.37
CA GLY A 828 -33.04 -15.47 -6.24
C GLY A 828 -34.33 -14.63 -6.29
N ILE A 829 -34.19 -13.30 -6.34
CA ILE A 829 -35.36 -12.38 -6.35
C ILE A 829 -36.33 -12.56 -7.52
N SER A 830 -35.92 -13.20 -8.62
CA SER A 830 -36.81 -13.48 -9.76
C SER A 830 -37.91 -14.48 -9.37
N ALA A 831 -37.70 -15.26 -8.30
CA ALA A 831 -38.70 -16.15 -7.72
C ALA A 831 -39.99 -15.39 -7.36
N TRP A 832 -39.88 -14.15 -6.89
CA TRP A 832 -41.06 -13.34 -6.58
C TRP A 832 -41.87 -13.06 -7.83
N GLN A 833 -41.25 -12.82 -8.97
CA GLN A 833 -41.95 -12.53 -10.23
C GLN A 833 -42.72 -13.75 -10.77
N ASN A 834 -42.14 -14.94 -10.62
CA ASN A 834 -42.71 -16.20 -11.14
C ASN A 834 -43.61 -16.94 -10.14
N ILE A 835 -44.01 -16.29 -9.05
CA ILE A 835 -44.81 -16.96 -8.03
C ILE A 835 -46.25 -17.16 -8.51
N ASP A 836 -46.79 -18.37 -8.29
CA ASP A 836 -48.19 -18.64 -8.52
C ASP A 836 -49.01 -18.06 -7.35
N ILE A 837 -49.72 -16.97 -7.64
CA ILE A 837 -50.55 -16.28 -6.64
C ILE A 837 -51.76 -17.17 -6.27
N GLN A 838 -52.27 -17.96 -7.21
CA GLN A 838 -53.40 -18.88 -6.99
C GLN A 838 -53.01 -20.00 -6.04
N GLU A 839 -51.80 -20.53 -6.16
CA GLU A 839 -51.26 -21.53 -5.24
C GLU A 839 -51.10 -20.97 -3.81
N LEU A 840 -50.75 -19.69 -3.67
CA LEU A 840 -50.51 -19.06 -2.37
C LEU A 840 -51.76 -18.57 -1.64
N LEU A 841 -52.71 -17.98 -2.36
CA LEU A 841 -53.88 -17.30 -1.79
C LEU A 841 -55.20 -18.04 -2.05
N GLY A 842 -55.20 -19.09 -2.88
CA GLY A 842 -56.40 -19.86 -3.19
C GLY A 842 -57.53 -19.01 -3.74
N ASN A 843 -58.67 -18.97 -3.05
CA ASN A 843 -59.85 -18.22 -3.50
C ASN A 843 -59.73 -16.71 -3.27
N GLU A 844 -58.80 -16.26 -2.41
CA GLU A 844 -58.66 -14.85 -2.01
C GLU A 844 -57.85 -14.01 -3.03
N VAL A 845 -57.33 -14.62 -4.09
CA VAL A 845 -56.48 -13.99 -5.12
C VAL A 845 -57.09 -12.71 -5.69
N ASN A 846 -58.42 -12.70 -5.88
CA ASN A 846 -59.11 -11.54 -6.45
C ASN A 846 -59.23 -10.36 -5.48
N GLU A 847 -59.07 -10.59 -4.16
CA GLU A 847 -59.19 -9.58 -3.11
C GLU A 847 -57.87 -8.86 -2.82
N TYR A 848 -56.74 -9.46 -3.19
CA TYR A 848 -55.40 -8.96 -2.90
C TYR A 848 -54.64 -8.52 -4.16
N GLU A 849 -53.78 -7.52 -4.01
CA GLU A 849 -52.77 -7.13 -5.00
C GLU A 849 -51.38 -7.51 -4.51
N LYS A 850 -50.55 -8.01 -5.44
CA LYS A 850 -49.15 -8.34 -5.18
C LYS A 850 -48.30 -7.07 -5.25
N SER A 851 -47.53 -6.80 -4.20
CA SER A 851 -46.59 -5.66 -4.19
C SER A 851 -45.57 -5.76 -5.32
N LYS A 852 -45.36 -4.64 -6.02
CA LYS A 852 -44.34 -4.46 -7.05
C LYS A 852 -43.09 -3.76 -6.52
N ASP A 853 -43.11 -3.33 -5.25
CA ASP A 853 -42.04 -2.56 -4.66
C ASP A 853 -40.82 -3.43 -4.32
N THR A 854 -39.64 -2.83 -4.42
CA THR A 854 -38.40 -3.36 -3.87
C THR A 854 -38.02 -2.58 -2.61
N LEU A 855 -37.13 -3.16 -1.80
CA LEU A 855 -36.48 -2.48 -0.71
C LEU A 855 -35.52 -1.39 -1.22
N ASP A 856 -35.32 -0.40 -0.35
CA ASP A 856 -34.30 0.63 -0.49
C ASP A 856 -32.91 0.04 -0.34
N VAL A 857 -31.96 0.43 -1.19
CA VAL A 857 -30.57 -0.05 -1.19
C VAL A 857 -29.83 0.18 0.14
N TRP A 858 -30.27 1.18 0.91
CA TRP A 858 -29.74 1.43 2.25
C TRP A 858 -30.20 0.37 3.26
N PHE A 859 -31.32 -0.29 3.01
CA PHE A 859 -31.77 -1.46 3.74
C PHE A 859 -30.91 -2.67 3.37
N ASP A 860 -30.62 -2.89 2.08
CA ASP A 860 -29.72 -3.95 1.59
C ASP A 860 -28.36 -3.85 2.30
N SER A 861 -27.68 -2.72 2.14
CA SER A 861 -26.37 -2.47 2.75
C SER A 861 -26.44 -2.41 4.28
N GLY A 862 -27.48 -1.81 4.85
CA GLY A 862 -27.67 -1.71 6.31
C GLY A 862 -27.90 -3.06 6.98
N SER A 863 -28.55 -4.00 6.29
CA SER A 863 -28.86 -5.35 6.79
C SER A 863 -27.64 -6.27 6.83
N THR A 864 -26.51 -5.88 6.22
CA THR A 864 -25.26 -6.67 6.20
C THR A 864 -24.73 -7.01 7.59
N ASN A 865 -25.03 -6.20 8.61
CA ASN A 865 -24.71 -6.53 10.00
C ASN A 865 -25.44 -7.80 10.52
N ILE A 866 -26.47 -8.25 9.80
CA ILE A 866 -27.21 -9.49 10.06
C ILE A 866 -26.92 -10.52 8.98
N THR A 867 -27.09 -10.17 7.70
CA THR A 867 -26.98 -11.13 6.58
C THR A 867 -25.54 -11.62 6.39
N VAL A 868 -24.54 -10.78 6.71
CA VAL A 868 -23.12 -11.16 6.64
C VAL A 868 -22.59 -11.55 8.01
N LEU A 869 -22.73 -10.67 9.02
CA LEU A 869 -22.14 -10.93 10.34
C LEU A 869 -22.93 -11.92 11.20
N GLY A 870 -24.19 -12.22 10.85
CA GLY A 870 -25.05 -13.18 11.56
C GLY A 870 -25.83 -12.60 12.73
N GLY A 871 -25.70 -11.30 13.05
CA GLY A 871 -26.32 -10.71 14.24
C GLY A 871 -25.90 -11.40 15.55
N LYS A 872 -26.74 -11.34 16.60
CA LYS A 872 -26.45 -12.02 17.88
C LYS A 872 -26.60 -13.55 17.81
N GLU A 873 -27.44 -14.06 16.90
CA GLU A 873 -27.85 -15.46 16.86
C GLU A 873 -26.89 -16.35 16.03
N LEU A 874 -26.36 -15.85 14.91
CA LEU A 874 -25.58 -16.66 13.94
C LEU A 874 -24.10 -16.27 13.85
N ALA A 875 -23.67 -15.15 14.47
CA ALA A 875 -22.27 -14.70 14.39
C ALA A 875 -21.27 -15.76 14.89
N SER A 876 -21.65 -16.54 15.91
CA SER A 876 -20.83 -17.63 16.45
C SER A 876 -20.64 -18.79 15.47
N LEU A 877 -21.61 -19.03 14.57
CA LEU A 877 -21.62 -20.17 13.64
C LEU A 877 -20.68 -19.97 12.44
N LYS A 878 -20.51 -18.74 11.96
CA LYS A 878 -19.55 -18.37 10.89
C LYS A 878 -18.20 -17.87 11.42
N ASN A 879 -17.95 -18.03 12.72
CA ASN A 879 -16.74 -17.55 13.41
C ASN A 879 -16.52 -16.02 13.34
N LEU A 880 -17.56 -15.22 13.06
CA LEU A 880 -17.55 -13.75 13.10
C LEU A 880 -17.99 -13.25 14.49
N THR A 881 -18.03 -11.93 14.69
CA THR A 881 -18.47 -11.29 15.94
C THR A 881 -19.49 -10.19 15.65
N TRP A 882 -20.49 -10.07 16.52
CA TRP A 882 -21.44 -8.96 16.51
C TRP A 882 -21.56 -8.40 17.93
N PRO A 883 -21.47 -7.07 18.13
CA PRO A 883 -21.21 -6.03 17.13
C PRO A 883 -19.76 -6.08 16.60
N ALA A 884 -19.54 -5.55 15.38
CA ALA A 884 -18.22 -5.39 14.80
C ALA A 884 -17.36 -4.43 15.63
N ASP A 885 -16.04 -4.63 15.64
CA ASP A 885 -15.14 -3.77 16.38
C ASP A 885 -14.97 -2.39 15.73
N LEU A 886 -15.01 -2.34 14.39
CA LEU A 886 -14.86 -1.10 13.63
C LEU A 886 -15.68 -1.11 12.33
N TYR A 887 -16.37 0.00 12.07
CA TYR A 887 -16.80 0.39 10.72
C TYR A 887 -15.95 1.59 10.28
N LEU A 888 -15.53 1.61 9.01
CA LEU A 888 -14.66 2.65 8.45
C LEU A 888 -15.14 3.08 7.08
N GLU A 889 -15.61 4.32 6.93
CA GLU A 889 -16.08 4.86 5.65
C GLU A 889 -15.88 6.39 5.52
N GLY A 890 -16.24 6.93 4.35
CA GLY A 890 -16.25 8.37 4.09
C GLY A 890 -17.33 9.12 4.87
N SER A 891 -17.16 10.45 4.99
CA SER A 891 -18.06 11.32 5.77
C SER A 891 -19.52 11.33 5.32
N ASP A 892 -19.80 10.99 4.07
CA ASP A 892 -21.16 10.76 3.53
C ASP A 892 -21.92 9.64 4.22
N GLN A 893 -21.23 8.63 4.75
CA GLN A 893 -21.88 7.46 5.33
C GLN A 893 -22.59 7.71 6.66
N HIS A 894 -22.42 8.91 7.26
CA HIS A 894 -23.28 9.38 8.36
C HIS A 894 -24.76 9.51 7.97
N ARG A 895 -25.04 9.72 6.67
CA ARG A 895 -26.41 9.73 6.11
C ARG A 895 -26.77 8.43 5.39
N GLY A 896 -25.78 7.58 5.14
CA GLY A 896 -25.93 6.31 4.42
C GLY A 896 -25.73 5.11 5.33
N TRP A 897 -24.65 4.36 5.13
CA TRP A 897 -24.48 3.03 5.68
C TRP A 897 -24.34 2.96 7.21
N PHE A 898 -23.64 3.92 7.85
CA PHE A 898 -23.56 3.98 9.32
C PHE A 898 -24.95 4.16 9.93
N HIS A 899 -25.77 4.94 9.24
CA HIS A 899 -27.10 5.32 9.65
C HIS A 899 -28.08 4.14 9.52
N SER A 900 -28.19 3.54 8.33
CA SER A 900 -29.11 2.43 8.11
C SER A 900 -28.73 1.19 8.93
N SER A 901 -27.44 0.90 9.06
CA SER A 901 -26.94 -0.18 9.93
C SER A 901 -27.34 0.04 11.40
N LEU A 902 -27.21 1.28 11.91
CA LEU A 902 -27.63 1.63 13.26
C LEU A 902 -29.11 1.35 13.48
N LEU A 903 -29.97 1.82 12.58
CA LEU A 903 -31.42 1.65 12.69
C LEU A 903 -31.80 0.17 12.69
N ILE A 904 -31.24 -0.63 11.77
CA ILE A 904 -31.52 -2.08 11.71
C ILE A 904 -31.02 -2.80 12.98
N GLY A 905 -29.81 -2.49 13.45
CA GLY A 905 -29.29 -3.03 14.70
C GLY A 905 -30.15 -2.67 15.91
N CYS A 906 -30.68 -1.44 15.95
CA CYS A 906 -31.56 -0.98 17.02
C CYS A 906 -32.96 -1.60 16.97
N MET A 907 -33.55 -1.76 15.78
CA MET A 907 -34.85 -2.42 15.61
C MET A 907 -34.81 -3.88 16.09
N LEU A 908 -33.71 -4.59 15.82
CA LEU A 908 -33.58 -6.00 16.18
C LEU A 908 -33.07 -6.21 17.62
N TYR A 909 -32.08 -5.42 18.05
CA TYR A 909 -31.32 -5.71 19.28
C TYR A 909 -31.13 -4.51 20.21
N LYS A 910 -31.71 -3.34 19.88
CA LYS A 910 -31.60 -2.08 20.65
C LYS A 910 -30.14 -1.62 20.86
N GLN A 911 -29.25 -2.00 19.95
CA GLN A 911 -27.81 -1.76 20.07
C GLN A 911 -27.21 -1.47 18.68
N ALA A 912 -26.19 -0.61 18.64
CA ALA A 912 -25.44 -0.33 17.42
C ALA A 912 -24.67 -1.57 16.95
N PRO A 913 -24.60 -1.85 15.63
CA PRO A 913 -23.89 -3.01 15.09
C PRO A 913 -22.35 -2.85 15.09
N TYR A 914 -21.84 -1.73 15.59
CA TYR A 914 -20.43 -1.39 15.65
C TYR A 914 -20.05 -0.83 17.03
N LYS A 915 -18.84 -1.14 17.50
CA LYS A 915 -18.26 -0.58 18.73
C LYS A 915 -17.55 0.75 18.48
N ALA A 916 -17.05 0.96 17.27
CA ALA A 916 -16.40 2.19 16.86
C ALA A 916 -16.70 2.55 15.39
N LEU A 917 -16.74 3.86 15.11
CA LEU A 917 -16.81 4.44 13.76
C LEU A 917 -15.52 5.23 13.48
N LEU A 918 -14.86 4.93 12.38
CA LEU A 918 -13.80 5.75 11.81
C LEU A 918 -14.30 6.41 10.53
N THR A 919 -14.18 7.72 10.46
CA THR A 919 -14.60 8.51 9.31
C THR A 919 -13.42 9.21 8.68
N HIS A 920 -13.33 9.15 7.35
CA HIS A 920 -12.40 9.98 6.57
C HIS A 920 -13.12 11.01 5.70
N GLY A 921 -12.45 12.11 5.36
CA GLY A 921 -12.96 13.10 4.43
C GLY A 921 -12.89 12.67 2.97
N PHE A 922 -13.30 13.57 2.09
CA PHE A 922 -13.27 13.36 0.63
C PHE A 922 -11.90 13.68 0.05
N VAL A 923 -11.58 13.05 -1.08
CA VAL A 923 -10.40 13.41 -1.87
C VAL A 923 -10.75 14.59 -2.78
N VAL A 924 -9.93 15.64 -2.72
CA VAL A 924 -10.04 16.86 -3.51
C VAL A 924 -8.74 17.11 -4.27
N ASP A 925 -8.81 17.93 -5.33
CA ASP A 925 -7.59 18.29 -6.07
C ASP A 925 -6.66 19.20 -5.24
N GLY A 926 -5.49 19.54 -5.79
CA GLY A 926 -4.50 20.39 -5.12
C GLY A 926 -5.01 21.80 -4.75
N ASN A 927 -6.14 22.25 -5.32
CA ASN A 927 -6.78 23.53 -5.03
C ASN A 927 -8.00 23.39 -4.11
N GLY A 928 -8.28 22.19 -3.59
CA GLY A 928 -9.44 21.92 -2.74
C GLY A 928 -10.76 21.81 -3.50
N LYS A 929 -10.75 21.67 -4.84
CA LYS A 929 -11.98 21.51 -5.61
C LYS A 929 -12.37 20.03 -5.70
N LYS A 930 -13.68 19.79 -5.67
CA LYS A 930 -14.27 18.47 -5.93
C LYS A 930 -13.84 17.97 -7.30
N MET A 931 -13.35 16.73 -7.37
CA MET A 931 -12.96 16.10 -8.63
C MET A 931 -14.19 15.75 -9.47
N SER A 932 -14.21 16.16 -10.75
CA SER A 932 -15.27 15.79 -11.70
C SER A 932 -14.76 15.70 -13.13
N LYS A 933 -15.34 14.79 -13.91
CA LYS A 933 -14.95 14.59 -15.32
C LYS A 933 -15.18 15.85 -16.17
N SER A 934 -16.20 16.65 -15.87
CA SER A 934 -16.50 17.91 -16.57
C SER A 934 -15.46 19.00 -16.32
N ILE A 935 -14.83 19.02 -15.14
CA ILE A 935 -13.76 19.97 -14.79
C ILE A 935 -12.40 19.47 -15.31
N GLY A 936 -12.26 18.17 -15.60
CA GLY A 936 -11.02 17.58 -16.11
C GLY A 936 -9.93 17.38 -15.05
N ASN A 937 -10.26 17.53 -13.76
CA ASN A 937 -9.33 17.41 -12.63
C ASN A 937 -9.36 16.03 -11.94
N VAL A 938 -9.86 14.99 -12.61
CA VAL A 938 -9.95 13.63 -12.04
C VAL A 938 -8.62 12.92 -12.19
N ILE A 939 -8.09 12.41 -11.08
CA ILE A 939 -6.92 11.53 -11.07
C ILE A 939 -7.39 10.12 -10.69
N LEU A 940 -7.06 9.13 -11.52
CA LEU A 940 -7.45 7.74 -11.25
C LEU A 940 -6.36 7.02 -10.43
N PRO A 941 -6.72 6.12 -9.49
CA PRO A 941 -5.75 5.32 -8.74
C PRO A 941 -4.78 4.57 -9.66
N LYS A 942 -5.29 4.01 -10.77
CA LYS A 942 -4.50 3.25 -11.73
C LYS A 942 -3.35 4.07 -12.33
N GLU A 943 -3.59 5.35 -12.64
CA GLU A 943 -2.56 6.26 -13.19
C GLU A 943 -1.39 6.44 -12.21
N ILE A 944 -1.70 6.62 -10.92
CA ILE A 944 -0.70 6.74 -9.86
C ILE A 944 0.04 5.41 -9.68
N THR A 945 -0.68 4.28 -9.62
CA THR A 945 -0.05 2.96 -9.41
C THR A 945 0.88 2.57 -10.56
N ASN A 946 0.56 2.97 -11.80
CA ASN A 946 1.41 2.72 -12.97
C ASN A 946 2.62 3.66 -13.02
N LYS A 947 2.48 4.91 -12.57
CA LYS A 947 3.56 5.93 -12.61
C LYS A 947 4.53 5.80 -11.43
N PHE A 948 4.01 5.60 -10.22
CA PHE A 948 4.77 5.67 -8.98
C PHE A 948 4.74 4.37 -8.15
N GLY A 949 3.74 3.51 -8.37
CA GLY A 949 3.47 2.33 -7.54
C GLY A 949 2.33 2.56 -6.54
N ALA A 950 1.65 1.48 -6.16
CA ALA A 950 0.60 1.48 -5.14
C ALA A 950 1.14 1.87 -3.77
N GLU A 951 2.39 1.54 -3.46
CA GLU A 951 3.02 1.88 -2.19
C GLU A 951 3.12 3.40 -1.97
N ILE A 952 3.35 4.17 -3.04
CA ILE A 952 3.38 5.63 -2.96
C ILE A 952 1.98 6.18 -2.64
N LEU A 953 0.93 5.60 -3.25
CA LEU A 953 -0.45 5.97 -2.92
C LEU A 953 -0.78 5.62 -1.46
N ARG A 954 -0.35 4.45 -0.97
CA ARG A 954 -0.51 4.05 0.44
C ARG A 954 0.20 4.99 1.40
N LEU A 955 1.43 5.36 1.07
CA LEU A 955 2.21 6.30 1.88
C LEU A 955 1.55 7.69 1.89
N TRP A 956 1.02 8.17 0.76
CA TRP A 956 0.26 9.42 0.72
C TRP A 956 -0.95 9.38 1.68
N VAL A 957 -1.78 8.33 1.58
CA VAL A 957 -2.93 8.13 2.49
C VAL A 957 -2.49 8.16 3.95
N ALA A 958 -1.38 7.49 4.28
CA ALA A 958 -0.88 7.44 5.64
C ALA A 958 -0.22 8.75 6.11
N THR A 959 0.31 9.58 5.21
CA THR A 959 0.91 10.88 5.57
C THR A 959 -0.09 12.00 5.77
N THR A 960 -1.32 11.84 5.26
CA THR A 960 -2.36 12.86 5.33
C THR A 960 -3.23 12.65 6.55
N ASP A 961 -3.58 13.75 7.25
CA ASP A 961 -4.67 13.70 8.21
C ASP A 961 -6.00 13.56 7.47
N TYR A 962 -6.51 12.34 7.44
CA TYR A 962 -7.72 11.98 6.72
C TYR A 962 -9.00 12.39 7.46
N SER A 963 -8.92 12.98 8.67
CA SER A 963 -10.10 13.47 9.40
C SER A 963 -10.79 14.65 8.69
N GLY A 964 -10.02 15.41 7.89
CA GLY A 964 -10.48 16.43 6.95
C GLY A 964 -10.41 15.98 5.49
N GLU A 965 -10.51 16.93 4.57
CA GLU A 965 -10.35 16.67 3.12
C GLU A 965 -8.91 16.26 2.78
N LEU A 966 -8.77 15.29 1.88
CA LEU A 966 -7.48 14.78 1.44
C LEU A 966 -7.09 15.42 0.10
N TYR A 967 -6.05 16.25 0.12
CA TYR A 967 -5.53 16.93 -1.06
C TYR A 967 -4.56 16.05 -1.84
N ILE A 968 -4.73 16.01 -3.16
CA ILE A 968 -3.81 15.29 -4.05
C ILE A 968 -3.42 16.13 -5.27
N SER A 969 -2.13 16.11 -5.57
CA SER A 969 -1.54 16.71 -6.77
C SER A 969 -0.24 16.00 -7.11
N ASP A 970 0.24 16.17 -8.35
CA ASP A 970 1.53 15.63 -8.79
C ASP A 970 2.70 16.14 -7.92
N GLU A 971 2.61 17.37 -7.40
CA GLU A 971 3.63 17.93 -6.49
C GLU A 971 3.62 17.26 -5.11
N ILE A 972 2.43 17.02 -4.55
CA ILE A 972 2.28 16.29 -3.29
C ILE A 972 2.85 14.88 -3.45
N LEU A 973 2.52 14.18 -4.54
CA LEU A 973 3.04 12.84 -4.82
C LEU A 973 4.57 12.83 -4.96
N LYS A 974 5.18 13.84 -5.61
CA LYS A 974 6.65 13.97 -5.69
C LYS A 974 7.30 14.12 -4.31
N ARG A 975 6.68 14.88 -3.39
CA ARG A 975 7.17 15.00 -1.99
C ARG A 975 7.09 13.66 -1.25
N VAL A 976 6.00 12.91 -1.45
CA VAL A 976 5.84 11.56 -0.89
C VAL A 976 6.91 10.60 -1.43
N VAL A 977 7.22 10.65 -2.73
CA VAL A 977 8.29 9.85 -3.36
C VAL A 977 9.66 10.16 -2.75
N GLU A 978 9.98 11.43 -2.50
CA GLU A 978 11.25 11.80 -1.87
C GLU A 978 11.35 11.29 -0.43
N SER A 979 10.26 11.37 0.33
CA SER A 979 10.21 10.77 1.67
C SER A 979 10.41 9.25 1.63
N TYR A 980 9.70 8.56 0.73
CA TYR A 980 9.87 7.12 0.51
C TYR A 980 11.32 6.74 0.20
N ARG A 981 12.00 7.51 -0.66
CA ARG A 981 13.41 7.29 -1.03
C ARG A 981 14.33 7.32 0.19
N ARG A 982 14.09 8.23 1.14
CA ARG A 982 14.87 8.33 2.38
C ARG A 982 14.69 7.08 3.25
N ILE A 983 13.44 6.68 3.49
CA ILE A 983 13.12 5.45 4.24
C ILE A 983 13.78 4.23 3.59
N ARG A 984 13.63 4.07 2.27
CA ARG A 984 14.21 2.95 1.53
C ARG A 984 15.74 2.91 1.63
N ASN A 985 16.41 4.06 1.56
CA ASN A 985 17.86 4.14 1.69
C ASN A 985 18.35 3.74 3.08
N THR A 986 17.61 4.11 4.14
CA THR A 986 17.90 3.65 5.50
C THR A 986 17.77 2.12 5.59
N ILE A 987 16.68 1.53 5.08
CA ILE A 987 16.52 0.06 5.03
C ILE A 987 17.68 -0.59 4.27
N ARG A 988 18.05 -0.04 3.11
CA ARG A 988 19.18 -0.55 2.31
C ARG A 988 20.50 -0.51 3.09
N PHE A 989 20.76 0.57 3.83
CA PHE A 989 21.96 0.68 4.65
C PHE A 989 21.99 -0.37 5.77
N LEU A 990 20.85 -0.57 6.45
CA LEU A 990 20.73 -1.60 7.48
C LEU A 990 21.01 -3.00 6.89
N LEU A 991 20.33 -3.36 5.79
CA LEU A 991 20.48 -4.65 5.12
C LEU A 991 21.90 -4.89 4.61
N ALA A 992 22.56 -3.86 4.05
CA ALA A 992 23.94 -3.99 3.60
C ALA A 992 24.88 -4.31 4.76
N ASN A 993 24.74 -3.64 5.89
CA ASN A 993 25.66 -3.78 7.02
C ASN A 993 25.39 -5.02 7.89
N VAL A 994 24.36 -5.80 7.59
CA VAL A 994 24.09 -7.12 8.20
C VAL A 994 24.19 -8.27 7.19
N SER A 995 24.69 -8.01 5.97
CA SER A 995 24.74 -9.05 4.93
C SER A 995 25.74 -10.18 5.23
N ASP A 996 26.76 -9.91 6.05
CA ASP A 996 27.76 -10.87 6.54
C ASP A 996 27.60 -11.22 8.04
N PHE A 997 26.40 -11.03 8.57
CA PHE A 997 26.06 -11.26 9.98
C PHE A 997 25.08 -12.43 10.08
N ASP A 998 25.45 -13.44 10.87
CA ASP A 998 24.57 -14.54 11.25
C ASP A 998 24.02 -14.30 12.66
N PRO A 999 22.73 -13.97 12.84
CA PRO A 999 22.17 -13.65 14.15
C PRO A 999 22.24 -14.83 15.15
N ILE A 1000 22.42 -16.07 14.69
CA ILE A 1000 22.53 -17.23 15.58
C ILE A 1000 23.93 -17.33 16.20
N SER A 1001 24.97 -17.11 15.41
CA SER A 1001 26.37 -17.30 15.85
C SER A 1001 27.10 -16.01 16.21
N ASP A 1002 26.72 -14.88 15.60
CA ASP A 1002 27.43 -13.61 15.72
C ASP A 1002 26.77 -12.62 16.69
N ALA A 1003 25.50 -12.82 17.04
CA ALA A 1003 24.79 -11.90 17.93
C ALA A 1003 25.38 -11.91 19.34
N LEU A 1004 25.53 -10.72 19.91
CA LEU A 1004 26.03 -10.54 21.27
C LEU A 1004 24.90 -10.43 22.28
N GLN A 1005 25.17 -10.83 23.53
CA GLN A 1005 24.26 -10.59 24.64
C GLN A 1005 24.23 -9.10 25.03
N ASN A 1006 23.16 -8.66 25.67
CA ASN A 1006 22.96 -7.24 25.97
C ASN A 1006 24.08 -6.64 26.81
N ASP A 1007 24.59 -7.34 27.81
CA ASP A 1007 25.69 -6.91 28.66
C ASP A 1007 26.97 -6.64 27.86
N GLN A 1008 27.21 -7.42 26.80
CA GLN A 1008 28.34 -7.32 25.88
C GLN A 1008 28.22 -6.21 24.82
N LEU A 1009 27.04 -5.59 24.68
CA LEU A 1009 26.85 -4.47 23.77
C LEU A 1009 27.50 -3.20 24.30
N LEU A 1010 28.07 -2.42 23.38
CA LEU A 1010 28.57 -1.08 23.67
C LEU A 1010 27.42 -0.13 24.04
N GLU A 1011 27.68 0.86 24.91
CA GLU A 1011 26.61 1.73 25.43
C GLU A 1011 25.84 2.47 24.34
N ILE A 1012 26.51 2.94 23.28
CA ILE A 1012 25.84 3.60 22.13
C ILE A 1012 24.88 2.66 21.38
N ASP A 1013 25.17 1.36 21.35
CA ASP A 1013 24.30 0.35 20.72
C ASP A 1013 23.11 0.04 21.61
N LYS A 1014 23.33 -0.04 22.93
CA LYS A 1014 22.25 -0.12 23.93
C LYS A 1014 21.33 1.09 23.82
N TYR A 1015 21.88 2.30 23.69
CA TYR A 1015 21.11 3.52 23.46
C TYR A 1015 20.27 3.44 22.19
N ALA A 1016 20.86 3.02 21.06
CA ALA A 1016 20.14 2.86 19.78
C ALA A 1016 18.97 1.88 19.89
N LEU A 1017 19.14 0.77 20.62
CA LEU A 1017 18.06 -0.19 20.90
C LEU A 1017 16.99 0.40 21.80
N LEU A 1018 17.35 1.14 22.85
CA LEU A 1018 16.40 1.80 23.75
C LEU A 1018 15.53 2.85 23.03
N ILE A 1019 16.12 3.71 22.19
CA ILE A 1019 15.33 4.69 21.42
C ILE A 1019 14.42 3.99 20.39
N THR A 1020 14.86 2.86 19.83
CA THR A 1020 14.03 2.04 18.93
C THR A 1020 12.86 1.40 19.67
N LYS A 1021 13.06 1.00 20.94
CA LYS A 1021 12.02 0.44 21.82
C LYS A 1021 10.93 1.47 22.07
N ASN A 1022 11.36 2.67 22.44
CA ASN A 1022 10.47 3.80 22.71
C ASN A 1022 9.68 4.18 21.45
N LEU A 1023 10.35 4.23 20.29
CA LEU A 1023 9.70 4.46 19.00
C LEU A 1023 8.62 3.41 18.69
N GLN A 1024 8.93 2.12 18.87
CA GLN A 1024 7.95 1.05 18.65
C GLN A 1024 6.71 1.23 19.54
N ASN A 1025 6.93 1.49 20.84
CA ASN A 1025 5.84 1.70 21.78
C ASN A 1025 4.96 2.90 21.39
N GLU A 1026 5.60 4.02 21.02
CA GLU A 1026 4.90 5.23 20.59
C GLU A 1026 4.10 5.02 19.29
N ILE A 1027 4.70 4.38 18.28
CA ILE A 1027 4.02 4.09 17.01
C ILE A 1027 2.83 3.15 17.20
N ILE A 1028 2.94 2.14 18.07
CA ILE A 1028 1.81 1.24 18.38
C ILE A 1028 0.65 2.02 19.00
N GLN A 1029 0.91 3.05 19.82
CA GLN A 1029 -0.15 3.91 20.36
C GLN A 1029 -0.85 4.72 19.26
N TYR A 1030 -0.09 5.30 18.32
CA TYR A 1030 -0.66 6.02 17.18
C TYR A 1030 -1.47 5.11 16.26
N TYR A 1031 -1.00 3.90 15.96
CA TYR A 1031 -1.80 2.92 15.21
C TYR A 1031 -3.10 2.56 15.94
N ASN A 1032 -3.08 2.40 17.26
CA ASN A 1032 -4.28 2.10 18.05
C ASN A 1032 -5.29 3.25 18.10
N LYS A 1033 -4.84 4.50 17.93
CA LYS A 1033 -5.68 5.69 17.74
C LYS A 1033 -6.04 5.96 16.28
N TYR A 1034 -5.52 5.16 15.35
CA TYR A 1034 -5.62 5.31 13.91
C TYR A 1034 -4.93 6.58 13.33
N GLU A 1035 -4.03 7.22 14.08
CA GLU A 1035 -3.32 8.44 13.66
C GLU A 1035 -2.09 8.14 12.79
N PHE A 1036 -2.30 7.67 11.56
CA PHE A 1036 -1.21 7.18 10.69
C PHE A 1036 -0.22 8.28 10.25
N HIS A 1037 -0.65 9.54 10.17
CA HIS A 1037 0.24 10.65 9.82
C HIS A 1037 1.34 10.84 10.88
N ASN A 1038 1.01 10.60 12.16
CA ASN A 1038 1.97 10.62 13.26
C ASN A 1038 2.93 9.43 13.19
N VAL A 1039 2.44 8.25 12.81
CA VAL A 1039 3.29 7.07 12.57
C VAL A 1039 4.36 7.38 11.51
N ILE A 1040 3.96 7.91 10.36
CA ILE A 1040 4.90 8.19 9.28
C ILE A 1040 5.86 9.33 9.64
N SER A 1041 5.37 10.41 10.28
CA SER A 1041 6.23 11.50 10.76
C SER A 1041 7.32 10.98 11.70
N LYS A 1042 6.97 10.12 12.66
CA LYS A 1042 7.91 9.51 13.60
C LYS A 1042 8.92 8.59 12.90
N LEU A 1043 8.47 7.76 11.97
CA LEU A 1043 9.35 6.88 11.20
C LEU A 1043 10.33 7.67 10.32
N GLN A 1044 9.87 8.74 9.66
CA GLN A 1044 10.71 9.61 8.84
C GLN A 1044 11.78 10.29 9.69
N ASN A 1045 11.38 10.92 10.80
CA ASN A 1045 12.29 11.60 11.72
C ASN A 1045 13.31 10.62 12.30
N PHE A 1046 12.88 9.40 12.67
CA PHE A 1046 13.79 8.38 13.17
C PHE A 1046 14.81 7.94 12.10
N CYS A 1047 14.36 7.74 10.86
CA CYS A 1047 15.24 7.36 9.76
C CYS A 1047 16.25 8.47 9.40
N SER A 1048 15.83 9.75 9.44
CA SER A 1048 16.69 10.87 9.05
C SER A 1048 17.57 11.36 10.21
N GLU A 1049 17.00 11.65 11.37
CA GLU A 1049 17.69 12.34 12.46
C GLU A 1049 18.39 11.38 13.44
N ASP A 1050 17.66 10.37 13.94
CA ASP A 1050 18.17 9.46 14.96
C ASP A 1050 19.15 8.43 14.37
N LEU A 1051 18.78 7.84 13.24
CA LEU A 1051 19.62 6.91 12.51
C LEU A 1051 20.56 7.63 11.55
N GLY A 1052 20.04 8.32 10.52
CA GLY A 1052 20.82 8.87 9.42
C GLY A 1052 21.91 9.85 9.86
N SER A 1053 21.52 10.94 10.52
CA SER A 1053 22.40 12.06 10.91
C SER A 1053 23.21 11.82 12.19
N PHE A 1054 22.91 10.73 12.92
CA PHE A 1054 23.55 10.42 14.20
C PHE A 1054 24.11 8.99 14.23
N TYR A 1055 23.29 7.99 14.52
CA TYR A 1055 23.79 6.65 14.85
C TYR A 1055 24.52 5.98 13.67
N LEU A 1056 23.89 5.93 12.49
CA LEU A 1056 24.48 5.30 11.30
C LEU A 1056 25.70 6.07 10.79
N ASP A 1057 25.74 7.40 10.97
CA ASP A 1057 26.89 8.21 10.54
C ASP A 1057 28.12 7.96 11.41
N ILE A 1058 27.94 7.93 12.74
CA ILE A 1058 28.99 7.58 13.71
C ILE A 1058 29.46 6.13 13.49
N LEU A 1059 28.53 5.23 13.20
CA LEU A 1059 28.82 3.82 13.01
C LEU A 1059 29.70 3.50 11.79
N LYS A 1060 29.73 4.34 10.74
CA LYS A 1060 30.49 4.04 9.51
C LYS A 1060 31.95 3.72 9.79
N ASP A 1061 32.61 4.50 10.64
CA ASP A 1061 34.00 4.25 11.02
C ASP A 1061 34.14 2.86 11.66
N ARG A 1062 33.26 2.52 12.61
CA ARG A 1062 33.29 1.23 13.29
C ARG A 1062 32.93 0.07 12.36
N LEU A 1063 31.93 0.21 11.50
CA LEU A 1063 31.51 -0.83 10.57
C LEU A 1063 32.59 -1.13 9.53
N TYR A 1064 33.20 -0.09 8.95
CA TYR A 1064 34.08 -0.22 7.80
C TYR A 1064 35.55 -0.48 8.18
N THR A 1065 36.02 0.08 9.29
CA THR A 1065 37.47 0.08 9.60
C THR A 1065 37.88 -0.93 10.66
N THR A 1066 36.95 -1.45 11.47
CA THR A 1066 37.27 -2.48 12.47
C THR A 1066 37.55 -3.83 11.82
N LYS A 1067 38.09 -4.76 12.61
CA LYS A 1067 38.25 -6.15 12.18
C LYS A 1067 36.90 -6.79 11.84
N SER A 1068 36.81 -7.50 10.72
CA SER A 1068 35.55 -8.04 10.16
C SER A 1068 34.76 -8.92 11.14
N ASN A 1069 35.45 -9.74 11.94
CA ASN A 1069 34.84 -10.58 12.99
C ASN A 1069 35.12 -10.06 14.41
N GLY A 1070 35.45 -8.78 14.56
CA GLY A 1070 35.71 -8.16 15.85
C GLY A 1070 34.43 -7.99 16.68
N LYS A 1071 34.52 -8.20 18.01
CA LYS A 1071 33.38 -8.07 18.93
C LYS A 1071 32.67 -6.71 18.81
N ILE A 1072 33.44 -5.63 18.72
CA ILE A 1072 32.90 -4.26 18.59
C ILE A 1072 32.10 -4.04 17.29
N ARG A 1073 32.43 -4.76 16.20
CA ARG A 1073 31.65 -4.76 14.96
C ARG A 1073 30.38 -5.58 15.13
N ARG A 1074 30.48 -6.75 15.76
CA ARG A 1074 29.32 -7.60 16.07
C ARG A 1074 28.33 -6.93 17.01
N SER A 1075 28.78 -6.08 17.95
CA SER A 1075 27.90 -5.20 18.75
C SER A 1075 27.05 -4.30 17.86
N ALA A 1076 27.67 -3.61 16.90
CA ALA A 1076 26.97 -2.78 15.92
C ALA A 1076 25.96 -3.59 15.10
N GLN A 1077 26.37 -4.73 14.55
CA GLN A 1077 25.53 -5.55 13.69
C GLN A 1077 24.36 -6.17 14.46
N THR A 1078 24.56 -6.55 15.72
CA THR A 1078 23.47 -7.00 16.61
C THR A 1078 22.42 -5.91 16.77
N ALA A 1079 22.83 -4.66 17.03
CA ALA A 1079 21.89 -3.55 17.12
C ALA A 1079 21.19 -3.25 15.78
N LEU A 1080 21.95 -3.15 14.67
CA LEU A 1080 21.40 -2.89 13.34
C LEU A 1080 20.40 -3.96 12.89
N TYR A 1081 20.66 -5.23 13.21
CA TYR A 1081 19.76 -6.34 12.89
C TYR A 1081 18.42 -6.21 13.63
N ASN A 1082 18.45 -5.94 14.94
CA ASN A 1082 17.23 -5.73 15.72
C ASN A 1082 16.47 -4.47 15.28
N ILE A 1083 17.18 -3.37 14.98
CA ILE A 1083 16.58 -2.15 14.43
C ILE A 1083 15.90 -2.45 13.09
N ALA A 1084 16.54 -3.22 12.20
CA ALA A 1084 15.95 -3.62 10.93
C ALA A 1084 14.68 -4.44 11.12
N LEU A 1085 14.68 -5.43 12.02
CA LEU A 1085 13.50 -6.24 12.33
C LEU A 1085 12.32 -5.37 12.78
N ILE A 1086 12.57 -4.45 13.71
CA ILE A 1086 11.53 -3.57 14.27
C ILE A 1086 11.00 -2.61 13.20
N LEU A 1087 11.89 -1.92 12.48
CA LEU A 1087 11.46 -0.96 11.46
C LEU A 1087 10.64 -1.62 10.36
N LEU A 1088 11.06 -2.79 9.85
CA LEU A 1088 10.30 -3.49 8.83
C LEU A 1088 8.89 -3.86 9.33
N LYS A 1089 8.76 -4.32 10.58
CA LYS A 1089 7.46 -4.65 11.19
C LYS A 1089 6.59 -3.43 11.46
N LEU A 1090 7.16 -2.29 11.86
CA LEU A 1090 6.43 -1.04 12.05
C LEU A 1090 5.94 -0.43 10.74
N MET A 1091 6.73 -0.58 9.67
CA MET A 1091 6.44 -0.05 8.35
C MET A 1091 5.47 -0.93 7.56
N SER A 1092 5.41 -2.25 7.82
CA SER A 1092 4.70 -3.20 6.95
C SER A 1092 3.20 -2.97 6.76
N PRO A 1093 2.43 -2.41 7.72
CA PRO A 1093 1.03 -2.05 7.46
C PRO A 1093 0.87 -1.03 6.32
N ILE A 1094 1.82 -0.09 6.21
CA ILE A 1094 1.77 1.03 5.25
C ILE A 1094 2.61 0.70 4.01
N LEU A 1095 3.90 0.43 4.21
CA LEU A 1095 4.89 0.07 3.19
C LEU A 1095 4.98 -1.45 2.99
N SER A 1096 3.83 -2.06 2.67
CA SER A 1096 3.67 -3.51 2.53
C SER A 1096 4.58 -4.19 1.51
N PHE A 1097 4.83 -3.57 0.35
CA PHE A 1097 5.62 -4.20 -0.71
C PHE A 1097 7.12 -4.07 -0.44
N THR A 1098 7.58 -2.88 -0.05
CA THR A 1098 8.99 -2.62 0.27
C THR A 1098 9.44 -3.45 1.47
N THR A 1099 8.59 -3.58 2.50
CA THR A 1099 8.93 -4.40 3.66
C THR A 1099 8.93 -5.88 3.35
N GLU A 1100 7.98 -6.37 2.55
CA GLU A 1100 7.99 -7.76 2.06
C GLU A 1100 9.27 -8.06 1.24
N GLU A 1101 9.67 -7.16 0.33
CA GLU A 1101 10.92 -7.28 -0.42
C GLU A 1101 12.15 -7.32 0.50
N ALA A 1102 12.25 -6.34 1.42
CA ALA A 1102 13.36 -6.23 2.37
C ALA A 1102 13.44 -7.44 3.31
N TRP A 1103 12.29 -7.99 3.71
CA TRP A 1103 12.17 -9.16 4.59
C TRP A 1103 12.85 -10.38 3.98
N GLN A 1104 12.65 -10.63 2.68
CA GLN A 1104 13.28 -11.76 1.99
C GLN A 1104 14.82 -11.66 2.00
N TYR A 1105 15.37 -10.45 1.92
CA TYR A 1105 16.82 -10.24 2.00
C TYR A 1105 17.36 -10.41 3.41
N LEU A 1106 16.60 -9.98 4.43
CA LEU A 1106 16.99 -10.15 5.83
C LEU A 1106 16.98 -11.64 6.24
N LEU A 1107 16.02 -12.43 5.73
CA LEU A 1107 15.86 -13.85 6.08
C LEU A 1107 16.85 -14.81 5.41
N ASN A 1108 17.35 -14.47 4.21
CA ASN A 1108 18.37 -15.29 3.53
C ASN A 1108 19.65 -15.48 4.36
N ASN A 1109 19.80 -14.74 5.47
CA ASN A 1109 20.90 -14.78 6.43
C ASN A 1109 20.56 -15.48 7.76
N ASN A 1110 19.66 -16.49 7.76
CA ASN A 1110 19.22 -17.31 8.91
C ASN A 1110 18.05 -16.77 9.75
N TYR A 1111 16.83 -17.05 9.29
CA TYR A 1111 15.73 -17.44 10.20
C TYR A 1111 14.89 -18.55 9.57
N LYS A 1112 14.47 -19.53 10.38
CA LYS A 1112 13.60 -20.63 9.95
C LYS A 1112 12.21 -20.08 9.56
N GLN A 1113 11.76 -20.43 8.36
CA GLN A 1113 10.35 -20.67 7.98
C GLN A 1113 9.36 -19.50 7.77
N SER A 1114 9.67 -18.24 8.05
CA SER A 1114 8.68 -17.16 7.81
C SER A 1114 8.60 -16.76 6.32
N LYS A 1115 7.49 -17.12 5.64
CA LYS A 1115 7.31 -16.89 4.19
C LYS A 1115 7.09 -15.41 3.83
N THR A 1116 6.47 -14.65 4.72
CA THR A 1116 6.04 -13.26 4.51
C THR A 1116 6.16 -12.49 5.83
N ILE A 1117 6.33 -11.16 5.77
CA ILE A 1117 6.35 -10.35 6.99
C ILE A 1117 4.98 -10.28 7.68
N PHE A 1118 3.87 -10.54 6.97
CA PHE A 1118 2.52 -10.36 7.52
C PHE A 1118 2.09 -11.42 8.55
N ILE A 1119 2.82 -12.54 8.66
CA ILE A 1119 2.56 -13.58 9.68
C ILE A 1119 3.31 -13.32 10.99
N GLU A 1120 4.17 -12.30 11.01
CA GLU A 1120 4.95 -11.94 12.18
C GLU A 1120 4.11 -11.17 13.22
N ASN A 1121 4.58 -11.17 14.46
CA ASN A 1121 4.13 -10.23 15.50
C ASN A 1121 5.14 -9.08 15.64
N TYR A 1122 4.75 -8.00 16.31
CA TYR A 1122 5.71 -6.97 16.77
C TYR A 1122 6.87 -7.59 17.56
N HIS A 1123 8.06 -7.03 17.39
CA HIS A 1123 9.27 -7.62 17.93
C HIS A 1123 9.41 -7.27 19.42
N GLU A 1124 9.53 -8.31 20.25
CA GLU A 1124 9.80 -8.15 21.68
C GLU A 1124 11.30 -7.95 21.91
N MET A 1125 11.67 -6.78 22.45
CA MET A 1125 13.07 -6.50 22.80
C MET A 1125 13.34 -6.82 24.26
N ASN A 1126 14.31 -7.70 24.47
CA ASN A 1126 14.79 -8.10 25.79
C ASN A 1126 15.81 -7.10 26.38
N ILE A 1127 15.63 -5.79 26.20
CA ILE A 1127 16.50 -4.76 26.81
C ILE A 1127 15.74 -4.05 27.94
N SER A 1128 16.35 -4.05 29.14
CA SER A 1128 15.82 -3.36 30.32
C SER A 1128 15.85 -1.85 30.11
N ASP A 1129 14.78 -1.17 30.51
CA ASP A 1129 14.76 0.29 30.44
C ASP A 1129 15.88 0.88 31.31
N ASN A 1130 16.60 1.85 30.74
CA ASN A 1130 17.71 2.50 31.42
C ASN A 1130 17.64 4.01 31.16
N ALA A 1131 16.94 4.72 32.06
CA ALA A 1131 16.76 6.16 31.98
C ALA A 1131 18.09 6.93 32.02
N ASN A 1132 19.11 6.39 32.70
CA ASN A 1132 20.43 7.03 32.80
C ASN A 1132 21.15 7.04 31.44
N ILE A 1133 21.15 5.93 30.70
CA ILE A 1133 21.71 5.87 29.34
C ILE A 1133 20.96 6.86 28.41
N LEU A 1134 19.63 6.86 28.45
CA LEU A 1134 18.82 7.79 27.63
C LEU A 1134 19.13 9.26 27.95
N HIS A 1135 19.17 9.62 29.24
CA HIS A 1135 19.47 10.98 29.68
C HIS A 1135 20.89 11.40 29.25
N LYS A 1136 21.89 10.55 29.51
CA LYS A 1136 23.29 10.74 29.13
C LYS A 1136 23.43 11.04 27.63
N TRP A 1137 22.92 10.16 26.77
CA TRP A 1137 23.04 10.32 25.32
C TRP A 1137 22.23 11.49 24.75
N ASN A 1138 21.11 11.86 25.37
CA ASN A 1138 20.37 13.06 24.96
C ASN A 1138 21.21 14.33 25.21
N GLN A 1139 21.89 14.44 26.35
CA GLN A 1139 22.81 15.56 26.62
C GLN A 1139 23.99 15.57 25.64
N ILE A 1140 24.57 14.40 25.35
CA ILE A 1140 25.64 14.26 24.35
C ILE A 1140 25.19 14.72 22.96
N ARG A 1141 23.94 14.41 22.56
CA ARG A 1141 23.38 14.86 21.27
C ARG A 1141 23.19 16.37 21.21
N ILE A 1142 22.82 17.02 22.32
CA ILE A 1142 22.73 18.49 22.41
C ILE A 1142 24.12 19.11 22.17
N ILE A 1143 25.15 18.61 22.87
CA ILE A 1143 26.52 19.07 22.70
C ILE A 1143 27.02 18.80 21.27
N ARG A 1144 26.76 17.61 20.71
CA ARG A 1144 27.09 17.26 19.33
C ARG A 1144 26.49 18.27 18.34
N LYS A 1145 25.23 18.66 18.51
CA LYS A 1145 24.57 19.65 17.63
C LYS A 1145 25.32 20.98 17.63
N ASN A 1146 25.77 21.44 18.80
CA ASN A 1146 26.58 22.65 18.92
C ASN A 1146 27.94 22.51 18.22
N VAL A 1147 28.59 21.35 18.35
CA VAL A 1147 29.86 21.03 17.66
C VAL A 1147 29.66 21.02 16.14
N GLN A 1148 28.63 20.34 15.63
CA GLN A 1148 28.34 20.29 14.18
C GLN A 1148 28.04 21.68 13.61
N ASN A 1149 27.29 22.52 14.32
CA ASN A 1149 27.03 23.90 13.89
C ASN A 1149 28.34 24.71 13.75
N LYS A 1150 29.30 24.50 14.65
CA LYS A 1150 30.62 25.15 14.57
C LYS A 1150 31.46 24.57 13.43
N LEU A 1151 31.40 23.25 13.20
CA LEU A 1151 32.10 22.58 12.10
C LEU A 1151 31.61 23.11 10.75
N GLU A 1152 30.30 23.27 10.57
CA GLU A 1152 29.74 23.85 9.34
C GLU A 1152 30.19 25.29 9.11
N LYS A 1153 30.22 26.13 10.17
CA LYS A 1153 30.78 27.49 10.06
C LYS A 1153 32.23 27.48 9.61
N SER A 1154 33.05 26.57 10.16
CA SER A 1154 34.45 26.41 9.76
C SER A 1154 34.59 25.96 8.29
N ARG A 1155 33.71 25.07 7.81
CA ARG A 1155 33.66 24.68 6.38
C ARG A 1155 33.27 25.83 5.47
N MET A 1156 32.28 26.65 5.86
CA MET A 1156 31.87 27.83 5.08
C MET A 1156 33.01 28.84 4.93
N THR A 1157 33.89 28.95 5.94
CA THR A 1157 35.10 29.80 5.86
C THR A 1157 36.26 29.17 5.08
N GLY A 1158 36.11 27.94 4.59
CA GLY A 1158 37.16 27.20 3.85
C GLY A 1158 38.29 26.64 4.71
N ALA A 1159 38.22 26.78 6.04
CA ALA A 1159 39.29 26.35 6.95
C ALA A 1159 39.43 24.82 7.04
N ILE A 1160 38.33 24.08 6.84
CA ILE A 1160 38.29 22.62 6.75
C ILE A 1160 37.36 22.20 5.62
N GLY A 1161 37.61 21.06 4.98
CA GLY A 1161 36.69 20.44 4.01
C GLY A 1161 35.80 19.38 4.63
N SER A 1162 36.39 18.38 5.30
CA SER A 1162 35.67 17.32 6.03
C SER A 1162 35.80 17.50 7.54
N SER A 1163 34.83 17.01 8.34
CA SER A 1163 34.94 17.09 9.82
C SER A 1163 36.17 16.37 10.38
N LEU A 1164 36.67 15.34 9.69
CA LEU A 1164 37.89 14.64 10.09
C LEU A 1164 39.15 15.52 9.99
N GLN A 1165 39.10 16.65 9.27
CA GLN A 1165 40.20 17.63 9.25
C GLN A 1165 40.18 18.57 10.46
N ALA A 1166 39.23 18.40 11.39
CA ALA A 1166 39.11 19.26 12.57
C ALA A 1166 39.60 18.58 13.85
N GLU A 1167 40.13 19.39 14.75
CA GLU A 1167 40.29 19.12 16.17
C GLU A 1167 39.34 20.03 16.96
N VAL A 1168 38.70 19.48 17.98
CA VAL A 1168 37.67 20.20 18.75
C VAL A 1168 38.14 20.36 20.18
N GLU A 1169 38.19 21.60 20.67
CA GLU A 1169 38.31 21.88 22.10
C GLU A 1169 36.95 22.27 22.67
N ILE A 1170 36.52 21.57 23.72
CA ILE A 1170 35.27 21.84 24.43
C ILE A 1170 35.61 22.34 25.83
N TYR A 1171 35.22 23.57 26.12
CA TYR A 1171 35.29 24.15 27.45
C TYR A 1171 33.91 24.00 28.07
N ALA A 1172 33.78 23.13 29.07
CA ALA A 1172 32.50 22.73 29.66
C ALA A 1172 32.53 22.90 31.18
N LYS A 1173 31.35 23.14 31.78
CA LYS A 1173 31.19 23.18 33.26
C LYS A 1173 31.42 21.79 33.85
N SER A 1174 31.72 21.70 35.15
CA SER A 1174 32.10 20.44 35.82
C SER A 1174 31.15 19.28 35.53
N ASN A 1175 29.82 19.51 35.55
CA ASN A 1175 28.83 18.47 35.26
C ASN A 1175 28.88 17.95 33.81
N GLU A 1176 29.04 18.85 32.84
CA GLU A 1176 29.16 18.50 31.41
C GLU A 1176 30.50 17.85 31.10
N LYS A 1177 31.57 18.29 31.79
CA LYS A 1177 32.89 17.67 31.71
C LYS A 1177 32.85 16.24 32.22
N ILE A 1178 32.24 15.97 33.38
CA ILE A 1178 32.06 14.59 33.91
C ILE A 1178 31.32 13.72 32.89
N LEU A 1179 30.27 14.25 32.26
CA LEU A 1179 29.52 13.56 31.22
C LEU A 1179 30.39 13.22 30.00
N LEU A 1180 31.14 14.19 29.48
CA LEU A 1180 32.00 14.00 28.31
C LEU A 1180 33.19 13.06 28.63
N ASP A 1181 33.84 13.25 29.78
CA ASP A 1181 34.94 12.41 30.26
C ASP A 1181 34.50 10.94 30.42
N SER A 1182 33.23 10.69 30.74
CA SER A 1182 32.70 9.32 30.82
C SER A 1182 32.74 8.54 29.50
N ILE A 1183 32.79 9.22 28.34
CA ILE A 1183 32.95 8.60 27.01
C ILE A 1183 34.44 8.51 26.62
N GLY A 1184 35.29 9.37 27.17
CA GLY A 1184 36.72 9.42 26.91
C GLY A 1184 37.07 9.62 25.43
N GLU A 1185 38.07 8.87 24.96
CA GLU A 1185 38.60 8.95 23.58
C GLU A 1185 37.57 8.61 22.50
N GLU A 1186 36.43 8.00 22.86
CA GLU A 1186 35.37 7.67 21.90
C GLU A 1186 34.60 8.91 21.42
N LEU A 1187 34.71 10.05 22.12
CA LEU A 1187 34.06 11.31 21.76
C LEU A 1187 34.39 11.79 20.35
N ARG A 1188 35.62 11.55 19.89
CA ARG A 1188 36.03 11.94 18.54
C ARG A 1188 35.23 11.21 17.46
N PHE A 1189 34.81 9.96 17.71
CA PHE A 1189 33.90 9.24 16.80
C PHE A 1189 32.48 9.76 16.92
N VAL A 1190 32.02 10.07 18.14
CA VAL A 1190 30.70 10.68 18.36
C VAL A 1190 30.57 12.02 17.66
N PHE A 1191 31.63 12.82 17.58
CA PHE A 1191 31.64 14.11 16.87
C PHE A 1191 32.13 14.02 15.41
N ILE A 1192 32.69 12.88 15.00
CA ILE A 1192 33.24 12.63 13.65
C ILE A 1192 34.39 13.60 13.33
N VAL A 1193 35.32 13.72 14.26
CA VAL A 1193 36.51 14.57 14.19
C VAL A 1193 37.75 13.76 14.55
N SER A 1194 38.94 14.28 14.26
CA SER A 1194 40.17 13.51 14.48
C SER A 1194 40.65 13.53 15.93
N LYS A 1195 40.33 14.61 16.67
CA LYS A 1195 40.72 14.80 18.06
C LYS A 1195 39.70 15.65 18.82
N VAL A 1196 39.49 15.32 20.09
CA VAL A 1196 38.66 16.09 21.02
C VAL A 1196 39.45 16.33 22.30
N THR A 1197 39.49 17.56 22.78
CA THR A 1197 40.09 17.92 24.07
C THR A 1197 39.03 18.60 24.93
N ILE A 1198 38.85 18.14 26.16
CA ILE A 1198 37.90 18.74 27.11
C ILE A 1198 38.68 19.56 28.14
N LYS A 1199 38.22 20.78 28.40
CA LYS A 1199 38.77 21.68 29.42
C LYS A 1199 37.64 22.14 30.33
N GLU A 1200 37.95 22.31 31.61
CA GLU A 1200 36.99 22.84 32.58
C GLU A 1200 36.92 24.36 32.50
N THR A 1201 35.73 24.93 32.67
CA THR A 1201 35.49 26.37 32.71
C THR A 1201 34.28 26.68 33.58
N ASP A 1202 34.30 27.82 34.28
CA ASP A 1202 33.14 28.33 35.03
C ASP A 1202 32.13 29.06 34.12
N ASN A 1203 32.56 29.41 32.91
CA ASN A 1203 31.74 30.08 31.90
C ASN A 1203 30.82 29.09 31.15
N ASP A 1204 29.95 29.63 30.29
CA ASP A 1204 29.10 28.80 29.44
C ASP A 1204 29.89 27.98 28.41
N LEU A 1205 29.28 26.89 27.93
CA LEU A 1205 29.87 25.93 27.00
C LEU A 1205 30.48 26.64 25.77
N LYS A 1206 31.81 26.59 25.66
CA LYS A 1206 32.55 27.19 24.55
C LYS A 1206 33.20 26.08 23.72
N ILE A 1207 32.94 26.09 22.42
CA ILE A 1207 33.48 25.13 21.46
C ILE A 1207 34.41 25.88 20.50
N VAL A 1208 35.66 25.42 20.42
CA VAL A 1208 36.70 25.92 19.51
C VAL A 1208 37.05 24.82 18.52
N ILE A 1209 37.15 25.20 17.25
CA ILE A 1209 37.50 24.28 16.16
C ILE A 1209 38.77 24.78 15.50
N THR A 1210 39.74 23.89 15.39
CA THR A 1210 41.01 24.14 14.71
C THR A 1210 41.22 23.12 13.61
N PRO A 1211 41.73 23.52 12.42
CA PRO A 1211 42.22 22.56 11.44
C PRO A 1211 43.33 21.69 12.05
N SER A 1212 43.30 20.39 11.79
CA SER A 1212 44.31 19.46 12.30
C SER A 1212 45.61 19.61 11.52
N ASN A 1213 46.72 19.68 12.27
CA ASN A 1213 48.08 19.64 11.71
C ASN A 1213 48.62 18.20 11.59
N GLY A 1214 47.78 17.19 11.87
CA GLY A 1214 48.14 15.78 11.78
C GLY A 1214 48.32 15.29 10.34
N ILE A 1215 48.81 14.06 10.20
CA ILE A 1215 48.92 13.36 8.93
C ILE A 1215 47.67 12.49 8.74
N LYS A 1216 47.05 12.57 7.57
CA LYS A 1216 45.87 11.77 7.23
C LYS A 1216 46.24 10.28 7.11
N CYS A 1217 45.53 9.43 7.85
CA CYS A 1217 45.55 7.99 7.63
C CYS A 1217 44.79 7.64 6.34
N GLU A 1218 45.43 6.97 5.38
CA GLU A 1218 44.82 6.65 4.07
C GLU A 1218 43.69 5.61 4.14
N ARG A 1219 43.54 4.92 5.28
CA ARG A 1219 42.47 3.92 5.49
C ARG A 1219 41.23 4.46 6.19
N CYS A 1220 41.37 5.02 7.39
CA CYS A 1220 40.23 5.55 8.17
C CYS A 1220 40.02 7.07 8.02
N TRP A 1221 40.91 7.75 7.29
CA TRP A 1221 40.89 9.20 7.04
C TRP A 1221 40.96 10.11 8.26
N ASN A 1222 41.20 9.55 9.45
CA ASN A 1222 41.51 10.35 10.64
C ASN A 1222 42.92 10.94 10.50
N PHE A 1223 43.08 12.16 10.99
CA PHE A 1223 44.35 12.86 11.09
C PHE A 1223 44.99 12.46 12.42
N CYS A 1224 46.24 12.00 12.37
CA CYS A 1224 46.95 11.47 13.52
C CYS A 1224 48.32 12.15 13.64
N ASN A 1225 48.90 12.18 14.84
CA ASN A 1225 50.26 12.69 14.98
C ASN A 1225 51.25 11.73 14.29
N HIS A 1226 52.45 12.22 14.00
CA HIS A 1226 53.48 11.40 13.34
C HIS A 1226 53.84 10.13 14.14
N ASN A 1227 53.75 10.18 15.47
CA ASN A 1227 54.00 9.03 16.36
C ASN A 1227 52.86 8.00 16.37
N ASP A 1228 51.67 8.37 15.89
CA ASP A 1228 50.49 7.50 15.84
C ASP A 1228 50.41 6.70 14.53
N LEU A 1229 51.28 7.02 13.57
CA LEU A 1229 51.47 6.25 12.34
C LEU A 1229 52.31 5.01 12.59
N HIS A 1230 51.98 3.93 11.88
CA HIS A 1230 52.74 2.69 12.03
C HIS A 1230 54.13 2.81 11.41
N LYS A 1231 55.18 2.39 12.14
CA LYS A 1231 56.59 2.53 11.73
C LYS A 1231 56.87 1.92 10.35
N GLU A 1232 56.31 0.74 10.09
CA GLU A 1232 56.51 0.00 8.83
C GLU A 1232 55.45 0.32 7.76
N HIS A 1233 54.32 0.91 8.15
CA HIS A 1233 53.21 1.26 7.26
C HIS A 1233 52.83 2.73 7.46
N GLN A 1234 53.74 3.64 7.08
CA GLN A 1234 53.65 5.08 7.37
C GLN A 1234 52.43 5.80 6.78
N LYS A 1235 51.62 5.14 5.93
CA LYS A 1235 50.37 5.70 5.38
C LYS A 1235 49.13 5.37 6.23
N ILE A 1236 49.24 4.55 7.27
CA ILE A 1236 48.12 4.17 8.15
C ILE A 1236 48.48 4.31 9.62
N CYS A 1237 47.47 4.61 10.45
CA CYS A 1237 47.63 4.69 11.90
C CYS A 1237 47.74 3.31 12.56
N ASN A 1238 48.33 3.27 13.76
CA ASN A 1238 48.49 2.04 14.56
C ASN A 1238 47.16 1.30 14.76
N ARG A 1239 46.07 2.04 14.95
CA ARG A 1239 44.70 1.50 15.02
C ARG A 1239 44.30 0.73 13.75
N CYS A 1240 44.53 1.31 12.57
CA CYS A 1240 44.22 0.66 11.30
C CYS A 1240 45.11 -0.56 11.06
N PHE A 1241 46.38 -0.48 11.44
CA PHE A 1241 47.29 -1.62 11.37
C PHE A 1241 46.78 -2.79 12.24
N GLU A 1242 46.41 -2.53 13.49
CA GLU A 1242 45.86 -3.54 14.42
C GLU A 1242 44.57 -4.18 13.90
N ASN A 1243 43.69 -3.41 13.26
CA ASN A 1243 42.45 -3.92 12.67
C ASN A 1243 42.67 -4.81 11.43
N ILE A 1244 43.73 -4.58 10.66
CA ILE A 1244 44.05 -5.40 9.48
C ILE A 1244 44.85 -6.64 9.89
N PHE A 1245 45.91 -6.45 10.68
CA PHE A 1245 46.94 -7.45 10.91
C PHE A 1245 46.89 -8.09 12.31
N GLY A 1246 46.31 -7.40 13.29
CA GLY A 1246 46.33 -7.77 14.71
C GLY A 1246 45.05 -8.46 15.25
N ALA A 1247 44.87 -8.38 16.57
CA ALA A 1247 43.71 -8.88 17.30
C ALA A 1247 42.45 -8.04 17.01
N GLY A 1248 42.64 -6.76 16.65
CA GLY A 1248 41.59 -5.78 16.40
C GLY A 1248 41.51 -4.77 17.54
N GLU A 1249 40.99 -3.58 17.25
CA GLU A 1249 40.89 -2.53 18.27
C GLU A 1249 39.84 -2.83 19.35
N ILE A 1250 40.01 -2.23 20.52
CA ILE A 1250 39.04 -2.28 21.62
C ILE A 1250 38.40 -0.91 21.76
N ARG A 1251 37.08 -0.89 22.01
CA ARG A 1251 36.25 0.31 22.17
C ARG A 1251 35.63 0.30 23.54
N TYR A 1252 35.69 1.43 24.23
CA TYR A 1252 35.08 1.60 25.55
C TYR A 1252 34.11 2.78 25.46
N PHE A 1253 32.86 2.49 25.09
CA PHE A 1253 31.76 3.43 25.32
C PHE A 1253 31.26 3.11 26.74
N SER A 1254 31.98 3.65 27.73
CA SER A 1254 31.63 3.55 29.16
C SER A 1254 30.47 4.45 29.53
#